data_AF-A0A1Q2CND7-F1
#
_entry.id   AF-A0A1Q2CND7-F1
#
_cell.length_a   1.000
_cell.length_b   1.000
_cell.length_c   1.000
_cell.angle_alpha   90.00
_cell.angle_beta   90.00
_cell.angle_gamma   90.00
#
_symmetry.space_group_name_H-M   'P 1'
#
loop_
_entity.id
_entity.type
_entity.pdbx_description
1 polymer ?
#
loop_
_entity_poly.entity_id
_entity_poly.type
_entity_poly.pdbx_seq_one_letter_code
_entity_poly.pdbx_strand_id
1 'polypeptide(L)'
;MSFGGSLVGTTQYTTQGDEAQRGVLHRIAGGEEQVPEGVRLAGGTQGLRFDAADLDLAAGSQSYVMESRFTATAAPELSTYLSAGGNVFVRAQNGKLRYGYSSNATGKWVDSFKEAALPALDKEHALSLHYRATDAGVTVDLSLDGEALPAVTGTSPANVSTGLSKAFGFGNEVNPAGGNRGFVGAIHQVRVNATDGTGDRFELQPRPAATETMLLGFDGSVDAGAYTPAAGELAAGSVKALGGATVAGSALTLTGGGQALTFTPTSNPMPDQDIAAGFVAEAEFTPTGAQSELGTLIGVGGNFYVRFSGGALQYGYSGNNGKWVEYRAAAGELTAGEKHVVSVAYIPEAAGGARVLLWVDGYAQPELKGALLSRQSASRGVVAFGNEANPGAQTRGFKGSIDRARFALLNGEFKDAAFTFQSLKPPVSCDPVEVVPGNYVPVSRTDCDDNIIKKASAVRPTEGQLDWQELQLTGFMHFGINTFYNQEWGNGKEDPSRFNPTGTVDVDAWAKTLRDEGFKMGILTLKHHDGFQLWPSRYSSFTVANTPWLDGEGDIMADYAKAAKKYGLKVGVYLSPADSWAEHAGIFANGSPKSMRTIPTLVEGDDRAGKDLPTFEYEATDYGQYFLNQLYEVLTEYGEIDEVWFDGAGGNTSGSEKFDYVAYYDLIHKLQPGAQIAVGGPDVRWVGNEAGYARDAEWGAVPIKMTTIGDKIGGVLPAMPKAADDAWVINAVKSGGANALHWWPAEADMKLTGGWFAHPGDSPKSGAALLNSHWDRTVGQSAVMLLNVPPTTAGSFAPSSVAALESFSSLRRQAYGDNAALGASATAGQADASAVTDGNLRSSWLSETGEDRTPITVDLGQPSTVSRMSLAEDTLDHGQQVRSFTVEYLNGDTWVQAATGTTIGVSRIVKLANPVTAQQWRITVTSARGQYAIADWSLYRQAATDPGKPTELWIDCSAPTAGSGTKDRPINSLEQLRQLDLAPGADLHVKSGTACEASTASLWAYGTADNPVVVDTYDGFDLPTIGGRPATEWFEGRGGDHVEAFLRITANEAPVVEAIPDATFVEGTPVALAVRASDPDGPLGYAATGLPEGVTIDAATGEIAGVSQAVGEHRIAVTVTDALGAASTAEFTLAVTAQVSGEGPVISPVADQVANKGRPFSLKVKASGQPRPLEHAATGLPAGLSMHPRSGVITGKPSVTGTFDVVVTVTNAAGAAATATFTIRVAG
;
A
#
# COMPACT_ATOMS: atom_id res chain seq x y z
N MET A 1 27.84 56.49 -15.13
CA MET A 1 27.80 57.56 -16.16
C MET A 1 27.39 56.93 -17.48
N SER A 2 26.56 57.61 -18.27
CA SER A 2 26.06 57.15 -19.59
C SER A 2 26.58 57.97 -20.76
N PHE A 3 27.53 58.85 -20.48
CA PHE A 3 28.11 59.86 -21.37
C PHE A 3 27.11 60.86 -21.96
N GLY A 4 26.04 61.20 -21.23
CA GLY A 4 25.00 62.13 -21.66
C GLY A 4 25.39 63.61 -21.64
N GLY A 5 26.43 63.98 -20.90
CA GLY A 5 27.02 65.31 -20.89
C GLY A 5 28.07 65.56 -21.99
N SER A 6 29.23 66.16 -21.67
CA SER A 6 30.20 66.59 -22.69
C SER A 6 31.67 66.54 -22.27
N LEU A 7 32.53 66.10 -23.18
CA LEU A 7 33.99 66.19 -23.05
C LEU A 7 34.48 67.64 -23.29
N VAL A 8 35.10 68.25 -22.29
CA VAL A 8 35.57 69.65 -22.31
C VAL A 8 37.09 69.71 -22.12
N GLY A 9 37.80 70.31 -23.09
CA GLY A 9 39.26 70.42 -23.04
C GLY A 9 39.96 69.06 -22.93
N THR A 10 41.20 68.99 -22.48
CA THR A 10 41.96 67.73 -22.42
C THR A 10 41.75 66.93 -21.13
N THR A 11 41.05 67.47 -20.12
CA THR A 11 41.04 66.88 -18.77
C THR A 11 39.69 66.85 -18.06
N GLN A 12 38.60 67.34 -18.66
CA GLN A 12 37.31 67.47 -17.96
C GLN A 12 36.15 66.83 -18.73
N TYR A 13 35.23 66.22 -17.99
CA TYR A 13 33.92 65.78 -18.44
C TYR A 13 32.85 66.47 -17.60
N THR A 14 31.85 67.08 -18.24
CA THR A 14 30.70 67.68 -17.56
C THR A 14 29.53 66.71 -17.60
N THR A 15 28.99 66.32 -16.45
CA THR A 15 27.85 65.40 -16.33
C THR A 15 26.51 66.07 -16.70
N GLN A 16 25.56 65.31 -17.23
CA GLN A 16 24.19 65.78 -17.50
C GLN A 16 23.15 64.72 -17.12
N GLY A 17 21.94 65.14 -16.71
CA GLY A 17 20.87 64.23 -16.30
C GLY A 17 21.21 63.46 -15.02
N ASP A 18 20.95 62.16 -15.00
CA ASP A 18 21.11 61.28 -13.83
C ASP A 18 22.55 60.77 -13.65
N GLU A 19 23.52 61.39 -14.31
CA GLU A 19 24.93 61.02 -14.20
C GLU A 19 25.54 61.53 -12.89
N ALA A 20 26.04 60.59 -12.08
CA ALA A 20 26.82 60.88 -10.88
C ALA A 20 28.33 60.64 -11.11
N GLN A 21 29.16 61.58 -10.65
CA GLN A 21 30.62 61.46 -10.65
C GLN A 21 31.19 62.04 -9.34
N ARG A 22 31.93 61.23 -8.57
CA ARG A 22 32.70 61.65 -7.37
C ARG A 22 34.19 61.42 -7.59
N GLY A 23 34.79 62.32 -8.36
CA GLY A 23 36.15 62.22 -8.87
C GLY A 23 36.30 63.00 -10.17
N VAL A 24 37.34 62.73 -10.94
CA VAL A 24 37.60 63.40 -12.22
C VAL A 24 37.75 62.37 -13.33
N LEU A 25 36.92 62.49 -14.39
CA LEU A 25 37.05 61.70 -15.60
C LEU A 25 37.90 62.45 -16.63
N HIS A 26 38.98 61.82 -17.05
CA HIS A 26 39.94 62.28 -18.02
C HIS A 26 39.77 61.53 -19.34
N ARG A 27 39.93 62.24 -20.46
CA ARG A 27 40.33 61.60 -21.73
C ARG A 27 41.85 61.62 -21.83
N ILE A 28 42.44 60.59 -22.43
CA ILE A 28 43.90 60.36 -22.32
C ILE A 28 44.69 61.08 -23.42
N ALA A 29 44.28 60.96 -24.69
CA ALA A 29 45.06 61.44 -25.82
C ALA A 29 44.50 62.71 -26.48
N GLY A 30 43.27 63.12 -26.16
CA GLY A 30 42.58 64.27 -26.73
C GLY A 30 41.90 64.02 -28.07
N GLY A 31 42.11 62.84 -28.67
CA GLY A 31 41.48 62.40 -29.93
C GLY A 31 40.21 61.57 -29.75
N GLU A 32 39.76 61.37 -28.51
CA GLU A 32 38.51 60.69 -28.17
C GLU A 32 37.31 61.54 -28.60
N GLU A 33 36.37 60.92 -29.33
CA GLU A 33 35.24 61.60 -29.94
C GLU A 33 33.95 61.34 -29.17
N GLN A 34 33.26 62.40 -28.72
CA GLN A 34 31.93 62.28 -28.13
C GLN A 34 30.92 61.90 -29.21
N VAL A 35 30.13 60.84 -28.97
CA VAL A 35 29.03 60.39 -29.84
C VAL A 35 27.70 60.40 -29.06
N PRO A 36 26.53 60.37 -29.73
CA PRO A 36 25.22 60.52 -29.07
C PRO A 36 24.93 59.55 -27.92
N GLU A 37 25.59 58.39 -27.90
CA GLU A 37 25.39 57.35 -26.88
C GLU A 37 26.73 56.83 -26.35
N GLY A 38 27.73 57.70 -26.17
CA GLY A 38 29.03 57.26 -25.66
C GLY A 38 30.24 58.09 -26.08
N VAL A 39 31.43 57.50 -25.89
CA VAL A 39 32.70 58.01 -26.40
C VAL A 39 33.32 57.00 -27.34
N ARG A 40 33.63 57.42 -28.57
CA ARG A 40 34.28 56.59 -29.59
C ARG A 40 35.80 56.72 -29.51
N LEU A 41 36.46 55.57 -29.49
CA LEU A 41 37.89 55.37 -29.35
C LEU A 41 38.45 54.67 -30.61
N ALA A 42 39.55 55.18 -31.14
CA ALA A 42 40.24 54.67 -32.33
C ALA A 42 41.40 53.70 -32.00
N GLY A 43 41.57 53.32 -30.74
CA GLY A 43 42.69 52.51 -30.27
C GLY A 43 43.99 53.30 -30.05
N GLY A 44 45.09 52.57 -29.86
CA GLY A 44 46.40 53.18 -29.62
C GLY A 44 46.45 53.89 -28.26
N THR A 45 46.69 55.19 -28.23
CA THR A 45 46.79 55.95 -26.96
C THR A 45 45.45 56.47 -26.43
N GLN A 46 44.36 56.22 -27.14
CA GLN A 46 43.04 56.74 -26.75
C GLN A 46 42.40 55.95 -25.61
N GLY A 47 41.62 56.65 -24.79
CA GLY A 47 40.64 56.09 -23.87
C GLY A 47 40.30 57.02 -22.72
N LEU A 48 39.64 56.47 -21.71
CA LEU A 48 39.11 57.21 -20.58
C LEU A 48 39.75 56.73 -19.27
N ARG A 49 40.08 57.67 -18.39
CA ARG A 49 40.58 57.37 -17.04
C ARG A 49 39.77 58.15 -16.03
N PHE A 50 39.20 57.45 -15.07
CA PHE A 50 38.56 58.03 -13.91
C PHE A 50 39.52 58.00 -12.72
N ASP A 51 39.85 59.17 -12.21
CA ASP A 51 40.54 59.33 -10.92
C ASP A 51 39.49 59.58 -9.83
N ALA A 52 39.25 58.56 -9.01
CA ALA A 52 38.22 58.61 -7.98
C ALA A 52 38.59 59.59 -6.84
N ALA A 53 37.61 60.27 -6.26
CA ALA A 53 37.85 61.09 -5.06
C ALA A 53 37.93 60.22 -3.80
N ASP A 54 36.92 59.35 -3.65
CA ASP A 54 36.59 58.65 -2.40
C ASP A 54 37.03 57.16 -2.38
N LEU A 55 37.57 56.64 -3.49
CA LEU A 55 38.05 55.26 -3.61
C LEU A 55 39.57 55.23 -3.79
N ASP A 56 40.27 54.51 -2.90
CA ASP A 56 41.73 54.39 -2.89
C ASP A 56 42.14 52.91 -2.82
N LEU A 57 42.91 52.47 -3.82
CA LEU A 57 43.39 51.11 -3.98
C LEU A 57 44.72 50.86 -3.25
N ALA A 58 45.21 51.79 -2.42
CA ALA A 58 46.44 51.61 -1.67
C ALA A 58 46.47 50.25 -0.93
N ALA A 59 47.57 49.50 -1.12
CA ALA A 59 47.76 48.10 -0.68
C ALA A 59 46.92 47.00 -1.37
N GLY A 60 46.04 47.32 -2.32
CA GLY A 60 45.30 46.34 -3.13
C GLY A 60 44.24 45.55 -2.38
N SER A 61 43.89 45.96 -1.15
CA SER A 61 42.97 45.27 -0.24
C SER A 61 41.53 45.81 -0.25
N GLN A 62 41.24 46.87 -1.00
CA GLN A 62 39.90 47.42 -1.11
C GLN A 62 39.09 46.68 -2.18
N SER A 63 37.90 46.19 -1.82
CA SER A 63 36.98 45.60 -2.78
C SER A 63 36.23 46.66 -3.58
N TYR A 64 36.06 46.43 -4.89
CA TYR A 64 35.34 47.33 -5.79
C TYR A 64 34.73 46.57 -6.97
N VAL A 65 33.70 47.18 -7.58
CA VAL A 65 33.13 46.75 -8.85
C VAL A 65 33.40 47.82 -9.92
N MET A 66 33.73 47.36 -11.12
CA MET A 66 33.84 48.22 -12.30
C MET A 66 33.17 47.58 -13.50
N GLU A 67 32.32 48.36 -14.15
CA GLU A 67 31.47 47.89 -15.24
C GLU A 67 31.55 48.83 -16.44
N SER A 68 31.44 48.26 -17.64
CA SER A 68 31.36 49.02 -18.87
C SER A 68 30.40 48.36 -19.86
N ARG A 69 29.52 49.16 -20.45
CA ARG A 69 28.82 48.82 -21.71
C ARG A 69 29.60 49.39 -22.88
N PHE A 70 29.85 48.59 -23.90
CA PHE A 70 30.67 48.98 -25.05
C PHE A 70 30.27 48.21 -26.31
N THR A 71 30.62 48.78 -27.46
CA THR A 71 30.57 48.11 -28.77
C THR A 71 31.98 48.11 -29.34
N ALA A 72 32.60 46.94 -29.46
CA ALA A 72 33.93 46.78 -30.02
C ALA A 72 33.85 46.67 -31.54
N THR A 73 34.58 47.50 -32.29
CA THR A 73 34.65 47.40 -33.76
C THR A 73 35.92 46.67 -34.21
N ALA A 74 36.93 46.58 -33.33
CA ALA A 74 38.07 45.69 -33.48
C ALA A 74 38.64 45.32 -32.10
N ALA A 75 39.38 44.21 -32.03
CA ALA A 75 40.11 43.79 -30.82
C ALA A 75 41.61 43.58 -31.12
N PRO A 76 42.39 44.65 -31.37
CA PRO A 76 43.83 44.53 -31.57
C PRO A 76 44.53 43.87 -30.39
N GLU A 77 45.69 43.27 -30.63
CA GLU A 77 46.49 42.63 -29.58
C GLU A 77 46.80 43.63 -28.45
N LEU A 78 46.53 43.22 -27.21
CA LEU A 78 46.61 44.00 -25.97
C LEU A 78 45.58 45.12 -25.80
N SER A 79 44.56 45.25 -26.65
CA SER A 79 43.51 46.27 -26.45
C SER A 79 42.80 46.09 -25.11
N THR A 80 42.77 47.13 -24.28
CA THR A 80 42.31 47.06 -22.89
C THR A 80 40.88 47.58 -22.77
N TYR A 81 39.99 46.76 -22.21
CA TYR A 81 38.58 47.08 -21.96
C TYR A 81 38.41 47.76 -20.60
N LEU A 82 38.96 47.14 -19.55
CA LEU A 82 38.97 47.67 -18.17
C LEU A 82 40.38 47.57 -17.59
N SER A 83 40.79 48.57 -16.80
CA SER A 83 42.04 48.52 -16.03
C SER A 83 41.90 49.27 -14.70
N ALA A 84 42.60 48.84 -13.66
CA ALA A 84 42.61 49.53 -12.36
C ALA A 84 43.98 49.43 -11.68
N GLY A 85 44.41 50.51 -11.02
CA GLY A 85 45.63 50.53 -10.19
C GLY A 85 46.94 50.24 -10.93
N GLY A 86 46.89 50.07 -12.25
CA GLY A 86 47.99 49.72 -13.15
C GLY A 86 48.28 48.24 -13.31
N ASN A 87 47.70 47.35 -12.51
CA ASN A 87 48.01 45.90 -12.58
C ASN A 87 46.77 44.99 -12.49
N VAL A 88 45.55 45.52 -12.52
CA VAL A 88 44.31 44.77 -12.77
C VAL A 88 43.86 45.08 -14.18
N PHE A 89 43.53 44.04 -14.97
CA PHE A 89 43.27 44.23 -16.40
C PHE A 89 42.20 43.27 -16.94
N VAL A 90 41.46 43.75 -17.94
CA VAL A 90 40.64 42.97 -18.89
C VAL A 90 41.01 43.42 -20.29
N ARG A 91 41.63 42.55 -21.10
CA ARG A 91 42.20 42.94 -22.40
C ARG A 91 42.14 41.81 -23.44
N ALA A 92 42.16 42.18 -24.72
CA ALA A 92 42.38 41.23 -25.80
C ALA A 92 43.85 40.78 -25.79
N GLN A 93 44.12 39.48 -25.77
CA GLN A 93 45.47 38.94 -25.86
C GLN A 93 45.43 37.54 -26.48
N ASN A 94 46.28 37.28 -27.48
CA ASN A 94 46.33 36.01 -28.22
C ASN A 94 44.96 35.59 -28.80
N GLY A 95 44.16 36.55 -29.28
CA GLY A 95 42.82 36.28 -29.82
C GLY A 95 41.76 35.88 -28.78
N LYS A 96 42.03 36.08 -27.48
CA LYS A 96 41.10 35.80 -26.37
C LYS A 96 40.91 37.02 -25.48
N LEU A 97 39.83 37.03 -24.71
CA LEU A 97 39.64 37.97 -23.61
C LEU A 97 40.41 37.45 -22.39
N ARG A 98 41.51 38.11 -22.03
CA ARG A 98 42.29 37.78 -20.83
C ARG A 98 42.00 38.77 -19.72
N TYR A 99 41.70 38.25 -18.53
CA TYR A 99 41.39 39.07 -17.35
C TYR A 99 42.05 38.53 -16.09
N GLY A 100 42.42 39.44 -15.20
CA GLY A 100 43.09 39.10 -13.96
C GLY A 100 43.90 40.26 -13.40
N TYR A 101 44.92 39.92 -12.61
CA TYR A 101 45.78 40.90 -11.96
C TYR A 101 47.21 40.39 -11.76
N SER A 102 48.14 41.33 -11.55
CA SER A 102 49.55 41.05 -11.24
C SER A 102 49.87 41.43 -9.79
N SER A 103 50.56 40.55 -9.08
CA SER A 103 51.05 40.76 -7.71
C SER A 103 52.57 40.67 -7.65
N ASN A 104 53.19 41.36 -6.68
CA ASN A 104 54.64 41.35 -6.44
C ASN A 104 54.98 41.27 -4.94
N ALA A 105 54.13 40.61 -4.15
CA ALA A 105 54.26 40.56 -2.69
C ALA A 105 55.56 39.90 -2.21
N THR A 106 56.17 39.03 -3.02
CA THR A 106 57.40 38.29 -2.69
C THR A 106 58.66 38.86 -3.35
N GLY A 107 58.57 40.03 -3.99
CA GLY A 107 59.65 40.62 -4.79
C GLY A 107 59.83 39.99 -6.19
N LYS A 108 58.99 39.02 -6.55
CA LYS A 108 58.82 38.50 -7.91
C LYS A 108 57.40 38.74 -8.41
N TRP A 109 57.29 39.25 -9.65
CA TRP A 109 56.00 39.43 -10.32
C TRP A 109 55.33 38.09 -10.66
N VAL A 110 54.04 37.99 -10.31
CA VAL A 110 53.16 36.85 -10.61
C VAL A 110 51.86 37.37 -11.20
N ASP A 111 51.49 36.85 -12.38
CA ASP A 111 50.21 37.14 -13.03
C ASP A 111 49.19 36.04 -12.70
N SER A 112 48.08 36.41 -12.07
CA SER A 112 46.91 35.56 -11.87
C SER A 112 45.85 35.95 -12.88
N PHE A 113 45.52 35.08 -13.83
CA PHE A 113 44.55 35.38 -14.88
C PHE A 113 43.79 34.15 -15.38
N LYS A 114 42.67 34.42 -16.06
CA LYS A 114 41.92 33.47 -16.88
C LYS A 114 41.68 34.04 -18.27
N GLU A 115 41.25 33.17 -19.18
CA GLU A 115 40.95 33.52 -20.56
C GLU A 115 39.54 33.07 -20.93
N ALA A 116 38.84 33.89 -21.71
CA ALA A 116 37.52 33.61 -22.27
C ALA A 116 37.49 33.98 -23.76
N ALA A 117 36.39 33.66 -24.45
CA ALA A 117 36.18 34.14 -25.81
C ALA A 117 36.13 35.67 -25.86
N LEU A 118 36.61 36.27 -26.95
CA LEU A 118 36.44 37.71 -27.17
C LEU A 118 34.96 38.06 -27.36
N PRO A 119 34.50 39.23 -26.88
CA PRO A 119 33.19 39.76 -27.23
C PRO A 119 33.06 39.88 -28.74
N ALA A 120 31.85 39.65 -29.27
CA ALA A 120 31.59 39.75 -30.69
C ALA A 120 31.78 41.20 -31.17
N LEU A 121 32.38 41.37 -32.35
CA LEU A 121 32.53 42.70 -32.94
C LEU A 121 31.18 43.24 -33.41
N ASP A 122 31.06 44.56 -33.42
CA ASP A 122 29.90 45.34 -33.88
C ASP A 122 28.59 44.99 -33.15
N LYS A 123 28.68 44.40 -31.96
CA LYS A 123 27.58 44.17 -31.03
C LYS A 123 27.84 44.89 -29.71
N GLU A 124 26.77 45.29 -29.06
CA GLU A 124 26.84 45.82 -27.71
C GLU A 124 27.05 44.69 -26.70
N HIS A 125 28.00 44.91 -25.80
CA HIS A 125 28.37 44.01 -24.74
C HIS A 125 28.45 44.76 -23.42
N ALA A 126 28.42 44.00 -22.33
CA ALA A 126 28.69 44.52 -21.01
C ALA A 126 29.68 43.65 -20.26
N LEU A 127 30.64 44.29 -19.62
CA LEU A 127 31.58 43.66 -18.72
C LEU A 127 31.35 44.18 -17.31
N SER A 128 31.35 43.28 -16.34
CA SER A 128 31.42 43.62 -14.92
C SER A 128 32.55 42.84 -14.26
N LEU A 129 33.50 43.58 -13.69
CA LEU A 129 34.62 43.04 -12.93
C LEU A 129 34.43 43.38 -11.46
N HIS A 130 34.35 42.36 -10.62
CA HIS A 130 34.34 42.48 -9.17
C HIS A 130 35.70 42.07 -8.64
N TYR A 131 36.44 43.02 -8.09
CA TYR A 131 37.66 42.74 -7.35
C TYR A 131 37.29 42.61 -5.87
N ARG A 132 37.39 41.40 -5.31
CA ARG A 132 37.04 41.09 -3.93
C ARG A 132 38.30 40.73 -3.15
N ALA A 133 38.78 41.66 -2.34
CA ALA A 133 39.86 41.41 -1.40
C ALA A 133 39.30 41.05 -0.02
N THR A 134 39.85 39.99 0.56
CA THR A 134 39.54 39.49 1.89
C THR A 134 40.84 39.17 2.63
N ASP A 135 40.77 38.92 3.94
CA ASP A 135 41.92 38.49 4.73
C ASP A 135 42.55 37.17 4.23
N ALA A 136 41.77 36.33 3.53
CA ALA A 136 42.20 35.03 3.00
C ALA A 136 42.82 35.09 1.59
N GLY A 137 42.75 36.24 0.91
CA GLY A 137 43.22 36.41 -0.46
C GLY A 137 42.27 37.25 -1.32
N VAL A 138 42.46 37.18 -2.63
CA VAL A 138 41.71 37.95 -3.62
C VAL A 138 41.03 37.06 -4.63
N THR A 139 39.77 37.36 -4.89
CA THR A 139 38.99 36.80 -6.00
C THR A 139 38.62 37.92 -6.97
N VAL A 140 38.87 37.70 -8.26
CA VAL A 140 38.37 38.55 -9.34
C VAL A 140 37.31 37.78 -10.11
N ASP A 141 36.07 38.21 -9.95
CA ASP A 141 34.94 37.69 -10.72
C ASP A 141 34.72 38.59 -11.92
N LEU A 142 34.61 37.99 -13.11
CA LEU A 142 34.28 38.70 -14.33
C LEU A 142 32.99 38.11 -14.89
N SER A 143 32.05 38.97 -15.24
CA SER A 143 30.86 38.60 -16.00
C SER A 143 30.87 39.32 -17.34
N LEU A 144 30.60 38.59 -18.41
CA LEU A 144 30.39 39.10 -19.76
C LEU A 144 28.95 38.83 -20.15
N ASP A 145 28.20 39.88 -20.49
CA ASP A 145 26.79 39.79 -20.89
C ASP A 145 25.87 39.05 -19.90
N GLY A 146 26.22 39.12 -18.62
CA GLY A 146 25.48 38.51 -17.51
C GLY A 146 25.86 37.07 -17.22
N GLU A 147 26.67 36.47 -18.08
CA GLU A 147 27.26 35.16 -17.84
C GLU A 147 28.52 35.30 -16.99
N ALA A 148 28.55 34.61 -15.85
CA ALA A 148 29.71 34.58 -14.98
C ALA A 148 30.82 33.74 -15.62
N LEU A 149 32.01 34.33 -15.76
CA LEU A 149 33.21 33.64 -16.24
C LEU A 149 34.00 33.06 -15.05
N PRO A 150 34.86 32.05 -15.28
CA PRO A 150 35.63 31.43 -14.21
C PRO A 150 36.43 32.43 -13.37
N ALA A 151 36.18 32.45 -12.06
CA ALA A 151 36.83 33.37 -11.15
C ALA A 151 38.36 33.20 -11.13
N VAL A 152 39.08 34.32 -10.99
CA VAL A 152 40.53 34.33 -10.77
C VAL A 152 40.79 34.46 -9.27
N THR A 153 41.35 33.42 -8.65
CA THR A 153 41.71 33.46 -7.23
C THR A 153 43.22 33.54 -7.04
N GLY A 154 43.66 34.19 -5.95
CA GLY A 154 45.05 34.21 -5.53
C GLY A 154 45.19 34.64 -4.08
N THR A 155 46.35 34.35 -3.48
CA THR A 155 46.60 34.56 -2.05
C THR A 155 47.23 35.92 -1.72
N SER A 156 47.52 36.74 -2.74
CA SER A 156 48.12 38.07 -2.57
C SER A 156 47.36 39.09 -3.42
N PRO A 157 47.13 40.31 -2.92
CA PRO A 157 46.42 41.33 -3.68
C PRO A 157 47.22 41.85 -4.87
N ALA A 158 46.51 42.47 -5.81
CA ALA A 158 47.12 43.18 -6.92
C ALA A 158 48.05 44.28 -6.40
N ASN A 159 49.27 44.32 -6.92
CA ASN A 159 50.21 45.38 -6.57
C ASN A 159 49.78 46.68 -7.25
N VAL A 160 49.65 47.79 -6.53
CA VAL A 160 49.25 49.08 -7.13
C VAL A 160 50.47 49.89 -7.53
N SER A 161 50.50 50.35 -8.78
CA SER A 161 51.61 51.14 -9.33
C SER A 161 51.63 52.55 -8.72
N THR A 162 52.84 53.10 -8.53
CA THR A 162 53.04 54.40 -7.87
C THR A 162 52.24 55.51 -8.54
N GLY A 163 51.44 56.24 -7.74
CA GLY A 163 50.61 57.36 -8.22
C GLY A 163 49.32 56.97 -8.94
N LEU A 164 48.96 55.67 -8.98
CA LEU A 164 47.76 55.17 -9.66
C LEU A 164 46.72 54.58 -8.70
N SER A 165 46.83 54.82 -7.40
CA SER A 165 45.94 54.19 -6.41
C SER A 165 44.49 54.61 -6.53
N LYS A 166 44.19 55.68 -7.27
CA LYS A 166 42.80 56.13 -7.51
C LYS A 166 42.37 55.99 -8.97
N ALA A 167 43.18 55.36 -9.81
CA ALA A 167 43.04 55.37 -11.25
C ALA A 167 42.29 54.14 -11.79
N PHE A 168 41.22 54.37 -12.53
CA PHE A 168 40.40 53.36 -13.21
C PHE A 168 40.27 53.69 -14.70
N GLY A 169 40.69 52.77 -15.56
CA GLY A 169 40.69 52.92 -17.01
C GLY A 169 39.50 52.23 -17.66
N PHE A 170 38.85 52.95 -18.57
CA PHE A 170 37.79 52.45 -19.47
C PHE A 170 38.27 52.60 -20.90
N GLY A 171 38.47 51.48 -21.59
CA GLY A 171 39.01 51.47 -22.94
C GLY A 171 40.49 51.86 -23.05
N ASN A 172 41.24 51.95 -21.94
CA ASN A 172 42.69 52.21 -21.92
C ASN A 172 43.35 51.62 -20.66
N GLU A 173 44.64 51.29 -20.78
CA GLU A 173 45.47 50.79 -19.70
C GLU A 173 46.02 51.96 -18.86
N VAL A 174 45.69 52.01 -17.56
CA VAL A 174 46.20 53.10 -16.70
C VAL A 174 47.69 52.95 -16.38
N ASN A 175 48.27 51.75 -16.56
CA ASN A 175 49.70 51.54 -16.42
C ASN A 175 50.49 52.32 -17.50
N PRO A 176 51.44 53.20 -17.13
CA PRO A 176 52.24 53.96 -18.08
C PRO A 176 52.98 53.11 -19.13
N ALA A 177 53.38 51.88 -18.77
CA ALA A 177 54.06 50.96 -19.69
C ALA A 177 53.13 50.39 -20.78
N GLY A 178 51.82 50.54 -20.62
CA GLY A 178 50.79 50.07 -21.55
C GLY A 178 49.99 51.19 -22.22
N GLY A 179 50.43 52.44 -22.15
CA GLY A 179 49.65 53.60 -22.60
C GLY A 179 49.21 53.59 -24.08
N ASN A 180 49.73 52.69 -24.92
CA ASN A 180 49.35 52.49 -26.32
C ASN A 180 48.35 51.33 -26.56
N ARG A 181 47.70 50.83 -25.51
CA ARG A 181 46.80 49.65 -25.52
C ARG A 181 45.31 50.00 -25.56
N GLY A 182 44.95 51.10 -26.21
CA GLY A 182 43.59 51.62 -26.26
C GLY A 182 42.60 50.70 -27.00
N PHE A 183 41.36 50.76 -26.57
CA PHE A 183 40.19 50.09 -27.15
C PHE A 183 39.79 50.71 -28.49
N VAL A 184 39.29 49.88 -29.42
CA VAL A 184 38.77 50.31 -30.72
C VAL A 184 37.27 50.04 -30.76
N GLY A 185 36.46 51.09 -30.70
CA GLY A 185 35.01 50.99 -30.63
C GLY A 185 34.37 52.16 -29.88
N ALA A 186 33.15 51.98 -29.38
CA ALA A 186 32.45 52.96 -28.56
C ALA A 186 32.24 52.44 -27.13
N ILE A 187 32.48 53.29 -26.13
CA ILE A 187 32.12 53.04 -24.73
C ILE A 187 30.81 53.79 -24.45
N HIS A 188 29.76 53.08 -24.05
CA HIS A 188 28.40 53.59 -23.91
C HIS A 188 28.04 53.98 -22.48
N GLN A 189 28.44 53.17 -21.49
CA GLN A 189 28.21 53.46 -20.08
C GLN A 189 29.34 52.89 -19.24
N VAL A 190 29.64 53.55 -18.13
CA VAL A 190 30.66 53.11 -17.17
C VAL A 190 30.19 53.28 -15.73
N ARG A 191 30.61 52.37 -14.87
CA ARG A 191 30.37 52.40 -13.43
C ARG A 191 31.64 51.97 -12.69
N VAL A 192 31.96 52.67 -11.60
CA VAL A 192 32.90 52.21 -10.57
C VAL A 192 32.23 52.43 -9.23
N ASN A 193 32.23 51.42 -8.37
CA ASN A 193 31.73 51.56 -7.00
C ASN A 193 32.61 50.81 -6.00
N ALA A 194 32.75 51.37 -4.79
CA ALA A 194 33.33 50.64 -3.67
C ALA A 194 32.30 49.63 -3.14
N THR A 195 32.74 48.44 -2.74
CA THR A 195 31.87 47.40 -2.20
C THR A 195 32.47 46.78 -0.94
N ASP A 196 31.65 46.19 -0.08
CA ASP A 196 32.12 45.49 1.12
C ASP A 196 32.60 44.04 0.83
N GLY A 197 32.57 43.63 -0.44
CA GLY A 197 32.95 42.29 -0.89
C GLY A 197 31.77 41.32 -0.97
N THR A 198 30.56 41.73 -0.59
CA THR A 198 29.33 40.94 -0.70
C THR A 198 28.35 41.57 -1.69
N GLY A 199 27.72 40.74 -2.53
CA GLY A 199 26.36 41.01 -3.01
C GLY A 199 26.10 42.19 -3.97
N ASP A 200 27.09 42.91 -4.49
CA ASP A 200 26.82 43.89 -5.55
C ASP A 200 26.37 43.19 -6.84
N ARG A 201 25.25 43.65 -7.41
CA ARG A 201 24.66 43.08 -8.63
C ARG A 201 25.38 43.62 -9.87
N PHE A 202 25.45 42.80 -10.93
CA PHE A 202 25.87 43.26 -12.25
C PHE A 202 24.76 44.14 -12.85
N GLU A 203 24.94 45.45 -12.76
CA GLU A 203 23.92 46.45 -13.11
C GLU A 203 23.93 46.80 -14.61
N LEU A 204 25.10 46.93 -15.22
CA LEU A 204 25.23 47.37 -16.61
C LEU A 204 25.04 46.25 -17.66
N GLN A 205 24.14 45.28 -17.46
CA GLN A 205 23.90 44.20 -18.42
C GLN A 205 23.62 44.71 -19.86
N PRO A 206 24.06 44.01 -20.91
CA PRO A 206 23.67 44.36 -22.28
C PRO A 206 22.20 43.96 -22.45
N ARG A 207 21.42 44.74 -23.19
CA ARG A 207 20.00 44.39 -23.42
C ARG A 207 19.95 43.10 -24.23
N PRO A 208 19.30 42.00 -23.75
CA PRO A 208 17.83 41.94 -23.72
C PRO A 208 17.21 41.01 -22.64
N ALA A 209 16.08 41.39 -22.01
CA ALA A 209 15.20 40.41 -21.34
C ALA A 209 13.72 40.84 -21.31
N ALA A 210 13.43 42.07 -20.88
CA ALA A 210 12.07 42.61 -20.89
C ALA A 210 12.09 44.15 -20.98
N THR A 211 11.04 44.75 -21.56
CA THR A 211 10.75 46.18 -21.44
C THR A 211 9.91 46.40 -20.20
N GLU A 212 10.44 47.10 -19.22
CA GLU A 212 9.71 47.44 -18.00
C GLU A 212 8.62 48.48 -18.32
N THR A 213 7.38 48.14 -18.02
CA THR A 213 6.21 48.98 -18.32
C THR A 213 5.54 49.52 -17.06
N MET A 214 5.71 48.83 -15.93
CA MET A 214 5.27 49.28 -14.62
C MET A 214 6.19 48.71 -13.54
N LEU A 215 6.60 49.55 -12.59
CA LEU A 215 7.29 49.19 -11.36
C LEU A 215 6.85 50.18 -10.26
N LEU A 216 6.08 49.68 -9.29
CA LEU A 216 5.51 50.48 -8.20
C LEU A 216 5.96 49.93 -6.85
N GLY A 217 6.36 50.82 -5.94
CA GLY A 217 6.59 50.56 -4.51
C GLY A 217 5.52 51.21 -3.61
N PHE A 218 4.48 51.80 -4.22
CA PHE A 218 3.37 52.50 -3.57
C PHE A 218 3.78 53.70 -2.71
N ASP A 219 4.85 54.39 -3.10
CA ASP A 219 5.30 55.65 -2.47
C ASP A 219 4.56 56.90 -3.00
N GLY A 220 3.76 56.72 -4.05
CA GLY A 220 2.94 57.76 -4.69
C GLY A 220 1.63 58.06 -3.95
N SER A 221 0.71 58.73 -4.63
CA SER A 221 -0.57 59.17 -4.05
C SER A 221 -1.77 58.78 -4.90
N VAL A 222 -2.87 58.40 -4.24
CA VAL A 222 -4.17 58.16 -4.87
C VAL A 222 -5.04 59.41 -4.72
N ASP A 223 -5.51 59.96 -5.83
CA ASP A 223 -6.52 61.03 -5.85
C ASP A 223 -7.69 60.62 -6.77
N ALA A 224 -8.92 60.70 -6.26
CA ALA A 224 -10.15 60.27 -6.94
C ALA A 224 -10.06 58.90 -7.65
N GLY A 225 -9.28 57.96 -7.08
CA GLY A 225 -9.06 56.61 -7.63
C GLY A 225 -7.99 56.52 -8.72
N ALA A 226 -7.35 57.61 -9.13
CA ALA A 226 -6.16 57.60 -9.98
C ALA A 226 -4.89 57.55 -9.11
N TYR A 227 -3.96 56.65 -9.43
CA TYR A 227 -2.68 56.56 -8.73
C TYR A 227 -1.61 57.33 -9.51
N THR A 228 -0.95 58.28 -8.84
CA THR A 228 0.17 59.04 -9.40
C THR A 228 1.48 58.51 -8.82
N PRO A 229 2.38 57.95 -9.64
CA PRO A 229 3.65 57.40 -9.16
C PRO A 229 4.59 58.44 -8.56
N ALA A 230 5.38 58.04 -7.55
CA ALA A 230 6.42 58.88 -6.94
C ALA A 230 7.72 58.90 -7.77
N ALA A 231 8.65 59.79 -7.41
CA ALA A 231 9.98 59.81 -8.02
C ALA A 231 10.73 58.50 -7.71
N GLY A 232 11.09 57.74 -8.75
CA GLY A 232 11.69 56.41 -8.63
C GLY A 232 10.73 55.26 -8.99
N GLU A 233 9.43 55.54 -9.14
CA GLU A 233 8.45 54.58 -9.66
C GLU A 233 8.24 54.75 -11.17
N LEU A 234 7.82 53.68 -11.84
CA LEU A 234 7.54 53.67 -13.27
C LEU A 234 6.10 53.22 -13.54
N ALA A 235 5.38 53.99 -14.34
CA ALA A 235 4.12 53.54 -14.95
C ALA A 235 3.99 54.12 -16.36
N ALA A 236 4.35 53.33 -17.37
CA ALA A 236 4.19 53.68 -18.77
C ALA A 236 2.74 53.44 -19.23
N GLY A 237 1.80 54.20 -18.65
CA GLY A 237 0.36 54.07 -18.88
C GLY A 237 -0.46 54.75 -17.79
N SER A 238 -1.70 54.32 -17.60
CA SER A 238 -2.57 54.82 -16.53
C SER A 238 -2.78 53.77 -15.43
N VAL A 239 -2.70 54.20 -14.18
CA VAL A 239 -2.89 53.33 -12.99
C VAL A 239 -4.10 53.83 -12.20
N LYS A 240 -4.99 52.92 -11.82
CA LYS A 240 -6.21 53.22 -11.05
C LYS A 240 -6.39 52.28 -9.87
N ALA A 241 -6.66 52.86 -8.70
CA ALA A 241 -7.12 52.14 -7.52
C ALA A 241 -8.66 52.01 -7.57
N LEU A 242 -9.16 50.77 -7.45
CA LEU A 242 -10.58 50.43 -7.54
C LEU A 242 -11.14 50.02 -6.17
N GLY A 243 -12.46 50.13 -6.02
CA GLY A 243 -13.20 49.56 -4.88
C GLY A 243 -12.86 50.15 -3.50
N GLY A 244 -12.19 51.30 -3.45
CA GLY A 244 -11.71 51.90 -2.20
C GLY A 244 -10.37 51.35 -1.70
N ALA A 245 -9.57 50.74 -2.57
CA ALA A 245 -8.18 50.39 -2.26
C ALA A 245 -7.39 51.63 -1.81
N THR A 246 -6.56 51.49 -0.77
CA THR A 246 -5.81 52.60 -0.17
C THR A 246 -4.31 52.33 -0.23
N VAL A 247 -3.52 53.40 -0.36
CA VAL A 247 -2.06 53.34 -0.28
C VAL A 247 -1.66 53.95 1.05
N ALA A 248 -0.96 53.18 1.89
CA ALA A 248 -0.51 53.59 3.21
C ALA A 248 0.82 52.91 3.56
N GLY A 249 1.80 53.68 4.04
CA GLY A 249 3.09 53.15 4.50
C GLY A 249 3.90 52.42 3.42
N SER A 250 3.91 52.93 2.19
CA SER A 250 4.58 52.31 1.04
C SER A 250 4.02 50.93 0.67
N ALA A 251 2.71 50.75 0.83
CA ALA A 251 2.00 49.54 0.41
C ALA A 251 0.56 49.83 -0.02
N LEU A 252 0.07 49.05 -0.98
CA LEU A 252 -1.34 49.00 -1.36
C LEU A 252 -2.10 48.06 -0.42
N THR A 253 -3.02 48.58 0.38
CA THR A 253 -3.85 47.80 1.31
C THR A 253 -5.19 47.44 0.69
N LEU A 254 -5.54 46.16 0.76
CA LEU A 254 -6.73 45.56 0.17
C LEU A 254 -7.47 44.70 1.21
N THR A 255 -8.75 44.95 1.38
CA THR A 255 -9.67 44.22 2.28
C THR A 255 -10.45 43.09 1.59
N GLY A 256 -10.21 42.88 0.28
CA GLY A 256 -10.91 41.92 -0.56
C GLY A 256 -12.07 42.51 -1.37
N GLY A 257 -12.88 41.64 -1.99
CA GLY A 257 -14.07 42.03 -2.75
C GLY A 257 -13.75 42.80 -4.04
N GLY A 258 -14.23 44.04 -4.14
CA GLY A 258 -14.13 44.93 -5.31
C GLY A 258 -12.77 45.62 -5.54
N GLN A 259 -11.83 45.45 -4.61
CA GLN A 259 -10.63 46.27 -4.52
C GLN A 259 -9.52 45.76 -5.42
N ALA A 260 -8.81 46.66 -6.10
CA ALA A 260 -7.74 46.33 -7.03
C ALA A 260 -6.86 47.55 -7.31
N LEU A 261 -5.69 47.31 -7.89
CA LEU A 261 -4.96 48.27 -8.71
C LEU A 261 -4.97 47.79 -10.16
N THR A 262 -5.47 48.62 -11.06
CA THR A 262 -5.48 48.32 -12.49
C THR A 262 -4.50 49.21 -13.23
N PHE A 263 -3.70 48.60 -14.10
CA PHE A 263 -2.76 49.26 -14.99
C PHE A 263 -3.18 49.03 -16.43
N THR A 264 -3.32 50.13 -17.18
CA THR A 264 -3.52 50.12 -18.62
C THR A 264 -2.27 50.69 -19.28
N PRO A 265 -1.39 49.86 -19.87
CA PRO A 265 -0.16 50.33 -20.50
C PRO A 265 -0.44 51.19 -21.73
N THR A 266 0.47 52.11 -22.05
CA THR A 266 0.35 53.03 -23.20
C THR A 266 0.32 52.28 -24.54
N SER A 267 1.06 51.19 -24.66
CA SER A 267 0.98 50.24 -25.78
C SER A 267 0.21 49.00 -25.35
N ASN A 268 -0.77 48.55 -26.13
CA ASN A 268 -1.53 47.34 -25.79
C ASN A 268 -0.61 46.11 -25.87
N PRO A 269 -0.30 45.45 -24.75
CA PRO A 269 0.60 44.29 -24.74
C PRO A 269 -0.06 43.03 -25.30
N MET A 270 -1.37 43.08 -25.54
CA MET A 270 -2.22 41.96 -25.94
C MET A 270 -3.10 42.37 -27.13
N PRO A 271 -2.52 42.65 -28.32
CA PRO A 271 -3.26 43.17 -29.47
C PRO A 271 -4.18 42.13 -30.12
N ASP A 272 -3.78 40.86 -30.08
CA ASP A 272 -4.44 39.76 -30.78
C ASP A 272 -5.47 39.02 -29.92
N GLN A 273 -6.27 38.16 -30.57
CA GLN A 273 -7.19 37.27 -29.86
C GLN A 273 -6.42 36.18 -29.11
N ASP A 274 -5.38 35.61 -29.71
CA ASP A 274 -4.45 34.71 -29.04
C ASP A 274 -3.13 35.44 -28.78
N ILE A 275 -2.68 35.44 -27.53
CA ILE A 275 -1.59 36.29 -27.07
C ILE A 275 -0.26 35.67 -27.43
N ALA A 276 0.37 36.18 -28.49
CA ALA A 276 1.71 35.81 -28.93
C ALA A 276 2.85 36.64 -28.29
N ALA A 277 2.51 37.62 -27.46
CA ALA A 277 3.47 38.44 -26.72
C ALA A 277 3.74 37.84 -25.34
N GLY A 278 5.03 37.65 -25.01
CA GLY A 278 5.43 37.21 -23.68
C GLY A 278 5.46 38.35 -22.66
N PHE A 279 5.19 38.05 -21.40
CA PHE A 279 5.21 39.05 -20.33
C PHE A 279 5.67 38.47 -19.00
N VAL A 280 6.08 39.35 -18.09
CA VAL A 280 6.41 39.09 -16.70
C VAL A 280 5.54 39.96 -15.79
N ALA A 281 4.99 39.35 -14.74
CA ALA A 281 4.30 40.05 -13.67
C ALA A 281 4.85 39.59 -12.32
N GLU A 282 5.11 40.53 -11.41
CA GLU A 282 5.68 40.23 -10.09
C GLU A 282 4.99 41.05 -8.99
N ALA A 283 4.86 40.45 -7.81
CA ALA A 283 4.31 41.10 -6.63
C ALA A 283 5.08 40.70 -5.37
N GLU A 284 5.41 41.67 -4.52
CA GLU A 284 5.79 41.47 -3.12
C GLU A 284 4.56 41.82 -2.28
N PHE A 285 4.08 40.90 -1.45
CA PHE A 285 2.78 41.01 -0.80
C PHE A 285 2.71 40.27 0.53
N THR A 286 1.75 40.67 1.38
CA THR A 286 1.48 40.04 2.68
C THR A 286 -0.01 39.70 2.76
N PRO A 287 -0.42 38.42 2.63
CA PRO A 287 -1.82 38.01 2.79
C PRO A 287 -2.28 38.17 4.25
N THR A 288 -3.52 38.59 4.46
CA THR A 288 -4.09 38.71 5.82
C THR A 288 -5.32 37.84 6.00
N GLY A 289 -5.26 36.93 6.98
CA GLY A 289 -6.33 35.95 7.24
C GLY A 289 -6.61 35.04 6.04
N ALA A 290 -7.74 34.33 6.10
CA ALA A 290 -8.20 33.48 5.00
C ALA A 290 -8.60 34.32 3.77
N GLN A 291 -8.16 33.86 2.59
CA GLN A 291 -8.53 34.46 1.30
C GLN A 291 -9.88 33.92 0.83
N SER A 292 -10.63 34.74 0.10
CA SER A 292 -11.85 34.28 -0.58
C SER A 292 -11.51 33.29 -1.69
N GLU A 293 -12.43 32.38 -1.98
CA GLU A 293 -12.30 31.49 -3.14
C GLU A 293 -12.12 32.31 -4.43
N LEU A 294 -11.13 31.93 -5.24
CA LEU A 294 -10.67 32.66 -6.43
C LEU A 294 -10.13 34.06 -6.16
N GLY A 295 -9.73 34.40 -4.92
CA GLY A 295 -9.12 35.70 -4.60
C GLY A 295 -7.87 35.95 -5.45
N THR A 296 -7.92 36.87 -6.40
CA THR A 296 -6.89 37.03 -7.43
C THR A 296 -5.85 38.06 -7.02
N LEU A 297 -4.57 37.66 -7.00
CA LEU A 297 -3.42 38.52 -6.72
C LEU A 297 -2.93 39.22 -7.99
N ILE A 298 -2.86 38.51 -9.11
CA ILE A 298 -2.46 39.06 -10.42
C ILE A 298 -3.45 38.60 -11.47
N GLY A 299 -4.02 39.51 -12.24
CA GLY A 299 -4.89 39.23 -13.39
C GLY A 299 -4.38 39.92 -14.65
N VAL A 300 -4.31 39.21 -15.78
CA VAL A 300 -3.85 39.79 -17.06
C VAL A 300 -4.82 39.45 -18.18
N GLY A 301 -5.30 40.46 -18.91
CA GLY A 301 -6.12 40.28 -20.12
C GLY A 301 -7.48 39.59 -19.92
N GLY A 302 -7.91 39.42 -18.66
CA GLY A 302 -9.17 38.82 -18.23
C GLY A 302 -9.20 37.29 -18.14
N ASN A 303 -8.18 36.61 -18.65
CA ASN A 303 -8.14 35.14 -18.74
C ASN A 303 -6.86 34.51 -18.18
N PHE A 304 -5.86 35.30 -17.79
CA PHE A 304 -4.68 34.85 -17.04
C PHE A 304 -4.80 35.29 -15.58
N TYR A 305 -4.42 34.41 -14.65
CA TYR A 305 -4.53 34.67 -13.23
C TYR A 305 -3.39 34.04 -12.41
N VAL A 306 -3.08 34.69 -11.29
CA VAL A 306 -2.48 34.11 -10.10
C VAL A 306 -3.44 34.41 -8.93
N ARG A 307 -4.05 33.39 -8.35
CA ARG A 307 -5.19 33.51 -7.42
C ARG A 307 -5.21 32.44 -6.34
N PHE A 308 -6.00 32.62 -5.30
CA PHE A 308 -6.22 31.60 -4.27
C PHE A 308 -7.39 30.68 -4.63
N SER A 309 -7.26 29.38 -4.40
CA SER A 309 -8.34 28.39 -4.52
C SER A 309 -8.12 27.29 -3.50
N GLY A 310 -9.16 26.96 -2.72
CA GLY A 310 -9.03 25.99 -1.62
C GLY A 310 -8.00 26.38 -0.56
N GLY A 311 -7.75 27.69 -0.38
CA GLY A 311 -6.76 28.22 0.57
C GLY A 311 -5.30 28.23 0.09
N ALA A 312 -4.99 27.64 -1.06
CA ALA A 312 -3.65 27.64 -1.66
C ALA A 312 -3.57 28.57 -2.89
N LEU A 313 -2.36 28.96 -3.28
CA LEU A 313 -2.15 29.75 -4.50
C LEU A 313 -2.31 28.86 -5.76
N GLN A 314 -2.77 29.43 -6.85
CA GLN A 314 -2.97 28.77 -8.14
C GLN A 314 -2.67 29.77 -9.24
N TYR A 315 -2.10 29.29 -10.35
CA TYR A 315 -1.87 30.11 -11.53
C TYR A 315 -2.33 29.37 -12.77
N GLY A 316 -2.72 30.13 -13.78
CA GLY A 316 -3.26 29.54 -14.97
C GLY A 316 -3.80 30.55 -15.96
N TYR A 317 -4.29 30.02 -17.06
CA TYR A 317 -4.92 30.80 -18.09
C TYR A 317 -5.89 29.99 -18.95
N SER A 318 -6.76 30.66 -19.70
CA SER A 318 -7.66 30.04 -20.66
C SER A 318 -7.22 30.26 -22.10
N GLY A 319 -7.21 29.19 -22.91
CA GLY A 319 -7.00 29.23 -24.37
C GLY A 319 -8.23 28.76 -25.14
N ASN A 320 -8.35 29.16 -26.41
CA ASN A 320 -9.51 28.87 -27.26
C ASN A 320 -9.12 28.58 -28.72
N ASN A 321 -8.84 27.30 -29.01
CA ASN A 321 -8.58 26.80 -30.37
C ASN A 321 -9.86 26.20 -31.00
N GLY A 322 -11.00 26.87 -30.84
CA GLY A 322 -12.33 26.37 -31.23
C GLY A 322 -13.14 25.72 -30.10
N LYS A 323 -12.49 25.47 -28.94
CA LYS A 323 -13.11 25.11 -27.66
C LYS A 323 -12.30 25.76 -26.55
N TRP A 324 -12.97 26.30 -25.53
CA TRP A 324 -12.31 26.83 -24.34
C TRP A 324 -11.67 25.70 -23.51
N VAL A 325 -10.39 25.86 -23.21
CA VAL A 325 -9.62 24.97 -22.33
C VAL A 325 -8.90 25.81 -21.29
N GLU A 326 -9.05 25.45 -20.02
CA GLU A 326 -8.33 26.08 -18.91
C GLU A 326 -7.08 25.27 -18.59
N TYR A 327 -5.93 25.95 -18.59
CA TYR A 327 -4.64 25.41 -18.17
C TYR A 327 -4.32 26.00 -16.79
N ARG A 328 -4.09 25.16 -15.79
CA ARG A 328 -3.82 25.63 -14.42
C ARG A 328 -2.87 24.70 -13.67
N ALA A 329 -2.11 25.27 -12.75
CA ALA A 329 -1.23 24.56 -11.82
C ALA A 329 -1.37 25.16 -10.40
N ALA A 330 -1.15 24.32 -9.38
CA ALA A 330 -1.11 24.77 -8.00
C ALA A 330 0.25 25.41 -7.69
N ALA A 331 0.23 26.40 -6.81
CA ALA A 331 1.40 27.02 -6.23
C ALA A 331 1.28 26.97 -4.71
N GLY A 332 2.42 26.90 -4.01
CA GLY A 332 2.55 27.00 -2.55
C GLY A 332 1.34 27.46 -1.71
N GLU A 333 1.00 26.76 -0.62
CA GLU A 333 0.33 27.44 0.51
C GLU A 333 1.24 28.56 1.05
N LEU A 334 0.64 29.70 1.39
CA LEU A 334 1.33 30.89 1.92
C LEU A 334 0.90 31.13 3.37
N THR A 335 1.82 31.66 4.18
CA THR A 335 1.52 31.96 5.57
C THR A 335 0.85 33.33 5.67
N ALA A 336 -0.36 33.38 6.23
CA ALA A 336 -1.00 34.66 6.51
C ALA A 336 -0.17 35.49 7.50
N GLY A 337 0.03 36.78 7.20
CA GLY A 337 0.82 37.70 8.02
C GLY A 337 2.32 37.70 7.71
N GLU A 338 2.81 36.83 6.84
CA GLU A 338 4.20 36.84 6.36
C GLU A 338 4.31 37.48 4.98
N LYS A 339 5.48 38.06 4.72
CA LYS A 339 5.80 38.69 3.43
C LYS A 339 6.27 37.62 2.45
N HIS A 340 5.70 37.64 1.24
CA HIS A 340 5.98 36.72 0.16
C HIS A 340 6.31 37.45 -1.13
N VAL A 341 7.01 36.76 -2.04
CA VAL A 341 7.28 37.22 -3.40
C VAL A 341 6.76 36.20 -4.40
N VAL A 342 6.01 36.69 -5.39
CA VAL A 342 5.55 35.92 -6.55
C VAL A 342 6.12 36.56 -7.81
N SER A 343 6.69 35.73 -8.69
CA SER A 343 7.10 36.14 -10.04
C SER A 343 6.60 35.15 -11.07
N VAL A 344 5.88 35.65 -12.08
CA VAL A 344 5.27 34.82 -13.12
C VAL A 344 5.65 35.31 -14.52
N ALA A 345 5.97 34.38 -15.40
CA ALA A 345 6.26 34.64 -16.81
C ALA A 345 5.33 33.82 -17.70
N TYR A 346 4.68 34.49 -18.66
CA TYR A 346 3.99 33.85 -19.77
C TYR A 346 4.89 33.89 -21.01
N ILE A 347 5.19 32.73 -21.57
CA ILE A 347 6.21 32.54 -22.61
C ILE A 347 5.58 31.80 -23.81
N PRO A 348 5.21 32.52 -24.88
CA PRO A 348 4.79 31.92 -26.14
C PRO A 348 5.92 31.11 -26.80
N GLU A 349 5.59 29.97 -27.38
CA GLU A 349 6.55 29.09 -28.08
C GLU A 349 6.34 29.11 -29.60
N ALA A 350 7.45 28.99 -30.34
CA ALA A 350 7.46 29.07 -31.81
C ALA A 350 6.61 27.98 -32.51
N ALA A 351 6.36 26.85 -31.84
CA ALA A 351 5.60 25.72 -32.38
C ALA A 351 4.06 25.85 -32.23
N GLY A 352 3.54 26.95 -31.69
CA GLY A 352 2.09 27.20 -31.59
C GLY A 352 1.47 26.88 -30.23
N GLY A 353 2.15 27.21 -29.13
CA GLY A 353 1.66 27.06 -27.74
C GLY A 353 2.30 28.07 -26.80
N ALA A 354 2.10 27.91 -25.50
CA ALA A 354 2.77 28.72 -24.48
C ALA A 354 3.11 27.88 -23.24
N ARG A 355 4.10 28.35 -22.49
CA ARG A 355 4.41 27.88 -21.14
C ARG A 355 4.35 29.01 -20.13
N VAL A 356 4.01 28.67 -18.89
CA VAL A 356 4.00 29.59 -17.75
C VAL A 356 4.95 29.08 -16.68
N LEU A 357 5.87 29.96 -16.29
CA LEU A 357 6.78 29.74 -15.17
C LEU A 357 6.33 30.61 -14.01
N LEU A 358 6.18 30.02 -12.82
CA LEU A 358 5.90 30.73 -11.58
C LEU A 358 6.98 30.42 -10.56
N TRP A 359 7.43 31.43 -9.84
CA TRP A 359 8.31 31.31 -8.68
C TRP A 359 7.64 31.93 -7.47
N VAL A 360 7.69 31.22 -6.34
CA VAL A 360 7.21 31.68 -5.03
C VAL A 360 8.38 31.62 -4.07
N ASP A 361 8.71 32.74 -3.43
CA ASP A 361 9.80 32.86 -2.44
C ASP A 361 11.14 32.23 -2.86
N GLY A 362 11.50 32.39 -4.14
CA GLY A 362 12.75 31.86 -4.70
C GLY A 362 12.70 30.38 -5.07
N TYR A 363 11.53 29.74 -5.06
CA TYR A 363 11.32 28.34 -5.49
C TYR A 363 10.44 28.25 -6.73
N ALA A 364 10.95 27.61 -7.78
CA ALA A 364 10.20 27.29 -8.98
C ALA A 364 8.98 26.40 -8.65
N GLN A 365 7.84 26.72 -9.28
CA GLN A 365 6.61 25.93 -9.23
C GLN A 365 6.46 25.11 -10.53
N PRO A 366 5.59 24.08 -10.55
CA PRO A 366 5.44 23.18 -11.71
C PRO A 366 5.17 23.90 -13.03
N GLU A 367 5.99 23.69 -14.06
CA GLU A 367 5.80 24.36 -15.33
C GLU A 367 4.43 24.01 -15.96
N LEU A 368 3.66 25.04 -16.35
CA LEU A 368 2.38 24.88 -17.03
C LEU A 368 2.58 25.01 -18.54
N LYS A 369 2.18 24.01 -19.33
CA LYS A 369 2.24 24.03 -20.80
C LYS A 369 0.83 23.93 -21.41
N GLY A 370 0.57 24.69 -22.47
CA GLY A 370 -0.73 24.67 -23.13
C GLY A 370 -0.75 25.40 -24.48
N ALA A 371 -1.96 25.59 -25.03
CA ALA A 371 -2.19 26.48 -26.16
C ALA A 371 -1.87 27.95 -25.78
N LEU A 372 -1.89 28.86 -26.75
CA LEU A 372 -1.78 30.29 -26.46
C LEU A 372 -2.94 30.77 -25.57
N LEU A 373 -2.65 31.73 -24.69
CA LEU A 373 -3.65 32.45 -23.91
C LEU A 373 -4.60 33.19 -24.87
N SER A 374 -5.90 32.94 -24.74
CA SER A 374 -6.90 33.68 -25.52
C SER A 374 -7.45 34.85 -24.72
N ARG A 375 -7.46 36.03 -25.32
CA ARG A 375 -7.91 37.30 -24.75
C ARG A 375 -9.44 37.38 -24.67
N GLN A 376 -9.95 38.02 -23.62
CA GLN A 376 -11.35 38.44 -23.53
C GLN A 376 -11.56 39.85 -24.11
N SER A 377 -12.58 40.03 -24.96
CA SER A 377 -12.82 41.30 -25.69
C SER A 377 -13.16 42.51 -24.80
N ALA A 378 -13.68 42.27 -23.59
CA ALA A 378 -14.09 43.30 -22.63
C ALA A 378 -12.96 43.86 -21.74
N SER A 379 -11.77 43.24 -21.76
CA SER A 379 -10.69 43.47 -20.79
C SER A 379 -9.36 43.84 -21.48
N ARG A 380 -9.47 44.59 -22.59
CA ARG A 380 -8.35 44.85 -23.52
C ARG A 380 -7.18 45.56 -22.85
N GLY A 381 -6.02 44.89 -22.80
CA GLY A 381 -4.76 45.50 -22.38
C GLY A 381 -4.71 45.87 -20.90
N VAL A 382 -5.56 45.29 -20.05
CA VAL A 382 -5.57 45.59 -18.61
C VAL A 382 -4.78 44.54 -17.84
N VAL A 383 -3.93 45.03 -16.93
CA VAL A 383 -3.25 44.26 -15.89
C VAL A 383 -3.85 44.68 -14.55
N ALA A 384 -4.20 43.73 -13.70
CA ALA A 384 -4.75 43.97 -12.38
C ALA A 384 -3.86 43.33 -11.31
N PHE A 385 -3.59 44.08 -10.24
CA PHE A 385 -2.99 43.58 -9.01
C PHE A 385 -4.04 43.66 -7.91
N GLY A 386 -4.19 42.57 -7.16
CA GLY A 386 -5.18 42.42 -6.10
C GLY A 386 -6.60 42.08 -6.54
N ASN A 387 -6.85 41.86 -7.84
CA ASN A 387 -8.13 41.35 -8.36
C ASN A 387 -8.02 40.85 -9.82
N GLU A 388 -9.15 40.41 -10.37
CA GLU A 388 -9.31 40.06 -11.78
C GLU A 388 -9.20 41.28 -12.70
N ALA A 389 -8.56 41.08 -13.86
CA ALA A 389 -8.55 42.08 -14.93
C ALA A 389 -9.91 42.17 -15.67
N ASN A 390 -10.77 41.15 -15.54
CA ASN A 390 -12.11 41.14 -16.11
C ASN A 390 -13.09 41.92 -15.21
N PRO A 391 -13.67 43.04 -15.68
CA PRO A 391 -14.61 43.83 -14.88
C PRO A 391 -15.82 43.05 -14.35
N GLY A 392 -16.27 42.02 -15.09
CA GLY A 392 -17.38 41.16 -14.66
C GLY A 392 -17.04 40.17 -13.55
N ALA A 393 -15.75 40.06 -13.18
CA ALA A 393 -15.25 39.13 -12.16
C ALA A 393 -14.54 39.85 -10.99
N GLN A 394 -14.61 41.18 -10.93
CA GLN A 394 -13.93 42.02 -9.92
C GLN A 394 -14.49 41.89 -8.50
N THR A 395 -15.26 40.85 -8.17
CA THR A 395 -15.68 40.54 -6.79
C THR A 395 -14.69 39.61 -6.07
N ARG A 396 -13.63 39.19 -6.76
CA ARG A 396 -12.66 38.18 -6.34
C ARG A 396 -11.34 38.81 -5.86
N GLY A 397 -11.44 39.83 -5.02
CA GLY A 397 -10.27 40.61 -4.57
C GLY A 397 -9.42 39.89 -3.53
N PHE A 398 -8.10 40.05 -3.65
CA PHE A 398 -7.12 39.67 -2.65
C PHE A 398 -7.26 40.50 -1.36
N LYS A 399 -7.02 39.87 -0.20
CA LYS A 399 -7.06 40.50 1.12
C LYS A 399 -5.68 40.52 1.76
N GLY A 400 -5.07 41.69 1.87
CA GLY A 400 -3.73 41.88 2.43
C GLY A 400 -3.09 43.19 1.98
N SER A 401 -1.76 43.23 1.96
CA SER A 401 -0.99 44.32 1.37
C SER A 401 -0.19 43.86 0.15
N ILE A 402 0.02 44.76 -0.81
CA ILE A 402 1.01 44.61 -1.88
C ILE A 402 2.04 45.71 -1.68
N ASP A 403 3.25 45.33 -1.34
CA ASP A 403 4.38 46.21 -1.06
C ASP A 403 5.06 46.68 -2.36
N ARG A 404 5.15 45.80 -3.36
CA ARG A 404 5.67 46.14 -4.70
C ARG A 404 4.92 45.40 -5.80
N ALA A 405 4.75 46.04 -6.95
CA ALA A 405 4.13 45.44 -8.13
C ALA A 405 4.91 45.80 -9.40
N ARG A 406 5.12 44.81 -10.28
CA ARG A 406 5.87 44.99 -11.54
C ARG A 406 5.18 44.30 -12.70
N PHE A 407 5.17 44.95 -13.86
CA PHE A 407 4.75 44.38 -15.13
C PHE A 407 5.72 44.77 -16.26
N ALA A 408 6.18 43.78 -17.03
CA ALA A 408 7.14 43.95 -18.11
C ALA A 408 6.81 43.05 -19.31
N LEU A 409 7.17 43.48 -20.52
CA LEU A 409 7.00 42.70 -21.75
C LEU A 409 8.29 42.03 -22.16
N LEU A 410 8.26 40.76 -22.53
CA LEU A 410 9.44 40.05 -23.00
C LEU A 410 9.87 40.58 -24.38
N ASN A 411 11.17 40.84 -24.56
CA ASN A 411 11.74 41.35 -25.80
C ASN A 411 12.44 40.25 -26.63
N GLY A 412 12.13 38.98 -26.39
CA GLY A 412 12.78 37.81 -26.98
C GLY A 412 12.52 36.54 -26.16
N GLU A 413 13.43 35.57 -26.25
CA GLU A 413 13.39 34.36 -25.40
C GLU A 413 13.47 34.72 -23.92
N PHE A 414 12.72 34.00 -23.10
CA PHE A 414 12.76 34.16 -21.64
C PHE A 414 14.12 33.75 -21.08
N LYS A 415 14.66 34.60 -20.21
CA LYS A 415 15.83 34.31 -19.37
C LYS A 415 15.44 34.59 -17.92
N ASP A 416 15.99 33.82 -16.98
CA ASP A 416 15.68 33.95 -15.55
C ASP A 416 15.90 35.37 -15.00
N ALA A 417 16.86 36.11 -15.57
CA ALA A 417 17.10 37.52 -15.26
C ALA A 417 15.91 38.47 -15.57
N ALA A 418 14.86 37.99 -16.24
CA ALA A 418 13.63 38.75 -16.45
C ALA A 418 12.81 38.91 -15.16
N PHE A 419 13.01 38.06 -14.15
CA PHE A 419 12.46 38.23 -12.80
C PHE A 419 13.36 39.13 -11.97
N THR A 420 12.78 40.16 -11.37
CA THR A 420 13.50 41.24 -10.67
C THR A 420 13.26 41.23 -9.16
N PHE A 421 12.09 40.76 -8.70
CA PHE A 421 11.76 40.73 -7.28
C PHE A 421 12.34 39.51 -6.55
N GLN A 422 12.59 38.42 -7.28
CA GLN A 422 13.09 37.18 -6.70
C GLN A 422 14.62 37.19 -6.59
N SER A 423 15.14 36.77 -5.43
CA SER A 423 16.49 36.23 -5.35
C SER A 423 16.37 34.74 -5.66
N LEU A 424 16.68 34.35 -6.90
CA LEU A 424 16.65 32.94 -7.30
C LEU A 424 17.65 32.19 -6.42
N LYS A 425 17.14 31.29 -5.56
CA LYS A 425 18.02 30.36 -4.86
C LYS A 425 18.70 29.50 -5.93
N PRO A 426 19.94 29.05 -5.71
CA PRO A 426 20.56 28.06 -6.60
C PRO A 426 19.58 26.91 -6.82
N PRO A 427 19.52 26.33 -8.03
CA PRO A 427 18.72 25.13 -8.26
C PRO A 427 19.05 24.12 -7.15
N VAL A 428 17.99 23.54 -6.57
CA VAL A 428 18.14 22.56 -5.50
C VAL A 428 19.12 21.49 -5.98
N SER A 429 20.24 21.34 -5.30
CA SER A 429 21.19 20.27 -5.60
C SER A 429 20.48 18.93 -5.42
N CYS A 430 20.43 18.12 -6.48
CA CYS A 430 19.94 16.74 -6.41
C CYS A 430 21.04 15.81 -5.90
N ASP A 431 21.69 16.19 -4.80
CA ASP A 431 22.59 15.27 -4.13
C ASP A 431 21.77 14.09 -3.61
N PRO A 432 22.22 12.84 -3.83
CA PRO A 432 21.51 11.67 -3.34
C PRO A 432 21.33 11.74 -1.83
N VAL A 433 20.07 11.76 -1.38
CA VAL A 433 19.76 11.70 0.05
C VAL A 433 19.67 10.25 0.51
N GLU A 434 20.16 9.98 1.72
CA GLU A 434 19.84 8.73 2.43
C GLU A 434 18.40 8.82 2.93
N VAL A 435 17.59 7.79 2.64
CA VAL A 435 16.18 7.73 3.05
C VAL A 435 15.99 6.45 3.84
N VAL A 436 15.49 6.58 5.06
CA VAL A 436 15.08 5.43 5.87
C VAL A 436 13.67 5.02 5.41
N PRO A 437 13.48 3.77 4.95
CA PRO A 437 12.15 3.29 4.62
C PRO A 437 11.22 3.27 5.82
N GLY A 438 9.93 3.50 5.59
CA GLY A 438 8.95 3.46 6.67
C GLY A 438 7.54 3.84 6.23
N ASN A 439 6.61 3.72 7.18
CA ASN A 439 5.20 4.01 6.94
C ASN A 439 4.91 5.50 6.67
N TYR A 440 5.78 6.37 7.20
CA TYR A 440 5.79 7.80 6.96
C TYR A 440 7.18 8.25 6.54
N VAL A 441 7.27 9.01 5.45
CA VAL A 441 8.52 9.56 4.93
C VAL A 441 8.38 11.08 4.75
N PRO A 442 9.17 11.91 5.46
CA PRO A 442 9.03 13.37 5.40
C PRO A 442 9.52 13.94 4.06
N VAL A 443 8.76 14.90 3.54
CA VAL A 443 9.07 15.62 2.29
C VAL A 443 8.96 17.13 2.48
N SER A 444 9.72 17.87 1.70
CA SER A 444 9.78 19.33 1.73
C SER A 444 9.70 19.90 0.33
N ARG A 445 9.18 21.13 0.19
CA ARG A 445 9.24 21.91 -1.07
C ARG A 445 10.67 22.06 -1.59
N THR A 446 11.65 22.01 -0.68
CA THR A 446 13.08 22.10 -0.98
C THR A 446 13.69 20.81 -1.47
N ASP A 447 13.01 19.66 -1.40
CA ASP A 447 13.50 18.41 -2.00
C ASP A 447 13.46 18.55 -3.52
N CYS A 448 14.49 18.10 -4.24
CA CYS A 448 14.39 18.03 -5.71
C CYS A 448 13.48 16.87 -6.14
N ASP A 449 13.02 16.89 -7.38
CA ASP A 449 12.02 15.94 -7.90
C ASP A 449 12.48 14.48 -7.73
N ASP A 450 13.73 14.18 -8.08
CA ASP A 450 14.32 12.84 -7.91
C ASP A 450 14.34 12.40 -6.45
N ASN A 451 14.63 13.31 -5.52
CA ASN A 451 14.60 13.02 -4.09
C ASN A 451 13.18 12.77 -3.58
N ILE A 452 12.17 13.45 -4.13
CA ILE A 452 10.75 13.19 -3.82
C ILE A 452 10.37 11.78 -4.27
N ILE A 453 10.77 11.38 -5.49
CA ILE A 453 10.48 10.05 -6.01
C ILE A 453 11.24 8.96 -5.25
N LYS A 454 12.50 9.20 -4.90
CA LYS A 454 13.28 8.31 -4.03
C LYS A 454 12.62 8.13 -2.66
N LYS A 455 12.08 9.21 -2.08
CA LYS A 455 11.31 9.14 -0.83
C LYS A 455 10.00 8.39 -1.00
N ALA A 456 9.29 8.56 -2.12
CA ALA A 456 8.08 7.79 -2.42
C ALA A 456 8.37 6.29 -2.56
N SER A 457 9.52 5.93 -3.14
CA SER A 457 10.03 4.56 -3.21
C SER A 457 10.38 3.96 -1.84
N ALA A 458 10.60 4.78 -0.81
CA ALA A 458 10.95 4.32 0.55
C ALA A 458 9.72 4.10 1.45
N VAL A 459 8.51 4.43 0.99
CA VAL A 459 7.28 4.24 1.78
C VAL A 459 6.95 2.74 1.89
N ARG A 460 6.52 2.28 3.08
CA ARG A 460 6.18 0.88 3.39
C ARG A 460 4.83 0.74 4.12
N PRO A 461 4.02 -0.30 3.86
CA PRO A 461 2.92 -0.65 4.76
C PRO A 461 3.45 -1.05 6.14
N THR A 462 2.62 -0.91 7.18
CA THR A 462 2.79 -1.75 8.37
C THR A 462 2.35 -3.18 8.06
N GLU A 463 2.76 -4.16 8.88
CA GLU A 463 2.28 -5.55 8.73
C GLU A 463 0.75 -5.62 8.76
N GLY A 464 0.09 -4.90 9.69
CA GLY A 464 -1.37 -4.84 9.78
C GLY A 464 -2.05 -4.27 8.53
N GLN A 465 -1.48 -3.23 7.91
CA GLN A 465 -2.01 -2.67 6.66
C GLN A 465 -1.83 -3.60 5.46
N LEU A 466 -0.77 -4.41 5.44
CA LEU A 466 -0.56 -5.39 4.40
C LEU A 466 -1.52 -6.58 4.59
N ASP A 467 -1.59 -7.14 5.79
CA ASP A 467 -2.52 -8.21 6.13
C ASP A 467 -3.97 -7.80 5.85
N TRP A 468 -4.33 -6.54 6.11
CA TRP A 468 -5.63 -5.97 5.75
C TRP A 468 -5.86 -5.89 4.23
N GLN A 469 -4.88 -5.39 3.45
CA GLN A 469 -5.00 -5.34 1.99
C GLN A 469 -5.19 -6.73 1.37
N GLU A 470 -4.57 -7.74 1.98
CA GLU A 470 -4.65 -9.13 1.58
C GLU A 470 -5.97 -9.81 1.94
N LEU A 471 -6.86 -9.17 2.72
CA LEU A 471 -8.22 -9.67 2.90
C LEU A 471 -8.99 -9.66 1.59
N GLN A 472 -8.68 -8.71 0.69
CA GLN A 472 -9.29 -8.46 -0.62
C GLN A 472 -10.79 -8.13 -0.61
N LEU A 473 -11.60 -8.88 0.12
CA LEU A 473 -13.06 -8.81 0.14
C LEU A 473 -13.60 -8.68 1.57
N THR A 474 -14.19 -7.53 1.84
CA THR A 474 -14.85 -7.16 3.09
C THR A 474 -16.34 -6.94 2.86
N GLY A 475 -17.18 -7.44 3.76
CA GLY A 475 -18.62 -7.25 3.73
C GLY A 475 -19.00 -6.03 4.54
N PHE A 476 -19.99 -5.26 4.10
CA PHE A 476 -20.55 -4.17 4.90
C PHE A 476 -22.04 -4.43 5.13
N MET A 477 -22.55 -4.19 6.33
CA MET A 477 -23.96 -4.39 6.65
C MET A 477 -24.55 -3.11 7.21
N HIS A 478 -25.26 -2.38 6.36
CA HIS A 478 -26.13 -1.27 6.76
C HIS A 478 -27.49 -1.80 7.23
N PHE A 479 -27.70 -1.80 8.54
CA PHE A 479 -28.94 -2.23 9.18
C PHE A 479 -29.23 -1.32 10.37
N GLY A 480 -30.51 -0.98 10.58
CA GLY A 480 -30.88 -0.10 11.68
C GLY A 480 -32.24 0.53 11.47
N ILE A 481 -32.52 1.58 12.22
CA ILE A 481 -33.84 2.25 12.19
C ILE A 481 -34.21 2.75 10.79
N ASN A 482 -33.22 3.12 9.97
CA ASN A 482 -33.40 3.55 8.58
C ASN A 482 -33.99 2.46 7.68
N THR A 483 -33.67 1.18 7.92
CA THR A 483 -34.30 0.03 7.23
C THR A 483 -35.82 0.03 7.43
N PHE A 484 -36.29 0.36 8.64
CA PHE A 484 -37.71 0.38 8.99
C PHE A 484 -38.42 1.64 8.52
N TYR A 485 -37.67 2.70 8.23
CA TYR A 485 -38.15 3.95 7.66
C TYR A 485 -38.08 4.01 6.13
N ASN A 486 -37.45 3.01 5.49
CA ASN A 486 -37.20 3.00 4.05
C ASN A 486 -36.44 4.27 3.59
N GLN A 487 -35.37 4.59 4.28
CA GLN A 487 -34.55 5.79 4.02
C GLN A 487 -33.06 5.45 4.09
N GLU A 488 -32.22 6.27 3.46
CA GLU A 488 -30.76 6.13 3.52
C GLU A 488 -30.18 6.85 4.74
N TRP A 489 -30.65 8.08 5.00
CA TRP A 489 -30.19 8.91 6.11
C TRP A 489 -31.36 9.31 7.00
N GLY A 490 -31.32 8.93 8.26
CA GLY A 490 -32.25 9.43 9.28
C GLY A 490 -31.82 10.79 9.86
N ASN A 491 -32.66 11.37 10.70
CA ASN A 491 -32.50 12.71 11.26
C ASN A 491 -32.46 12.74 12.79
N GLY A 492 -32.42 11.58 13.44
CA GLY A 492 -32.29 11.45 14.89
C GLY A 492 -33.59 11.68 15.67
N LYS A 493 -34.73 11.77 14.97
CA LYS A 493 -36.08 11.87 15.56
C LYS A 493 -36.96 10.69 15.21
N GLU A 494 -36.39 9.66 14.59
CA GLU A 494 -37.08 8.40 14.35
C GLU A 494 -37.60 7.83 15.69
N ASP A 495 -38.72 7.11 15.64
CA ASP A 495 -39.34 6.51 16.81
C ASP A 495 -38.72 5.12 17.02
N PRO A 496 -37.99 4.88 18.14
CA PRO A 496 -37.40 3.57 18.44
C PRO A 496 -38.40 2.41 18.35
N SER A 497 -39.69 2.65 18.62
CA SER A 497 -40.71 1.61 18.56
C SER A 497 -40.95 1.04 17.15
N ARG A 498 -40.50 1.74 16.10
CA ARG A 498 -40.53 1.23 14.71
C ARG A 498 -39.41 0.26 14.39
N PHE A 499 -38.34 0.24 15.18
CA PHE A 499 -37.36 -0.82 15.09
C PHE A 499 -37.98 -2.10 15.68
N ASN A 500 -38.63 -2.86 14.81
CA ASN A 500 -39.27 -4.12 15.17
C ASN A 500 -39.22 -5.06 13.96
N PRO A 501 -38.11 -5.82 13.80
CA PRO A 501 -37.93 -6.81 12.74
C PRO A 501 -39.19 -7.68 12.55
N THR A 502 -39.62 -7.85 11.30
CA THR A 502 -40.82 -8.66 10.98
C THR A 502 -40.56 -10.17 11.03
N GLY A 503 -39.29 -10.56 11.10
CA GLY A 503 -38.80 -11.92 11.32
C GLY A 503 -37.68 -11.94 12.36
N THR A 504 -36.97 -13.06 12.45
CA THR A 504 -35.81 -13.18 13.33
C THR A 504 -34.62 -12.44 12.71
N VAL A 505 -33.97 -11.59 13.51
CA VAL A 505 -32.65 -11.03 13.17
C VAL A 505 -31.65 -12.17 13.22
N ASP A 506 -31.25 -12.68 12.06
CA ASP A 506 -30.44 -13.89 11.92
C ASP A 506 -29.00 -13.53 11.53
N VAL A 507 -28.26 -12.94 12.48
CA VAL A 507 -26.85 -12.58 12.30
C VAL A 507 -25.95 -13.81 12.08
N ASP A 508 -26.37 -14.99 12.55
CA ASP A 508 -25.67 -16.26 12.28
C ASP A 508 -25.69 -16.54 10.77
N ALA A 509 -26.85 -16.43 10.13
CA ALA A 509 -26.96 -16.54 8.68
C ALA A 509 -26.17 -15.43 7.95
N TRP A 510 -26.12 -14.20 8.47
CA TRP A 510 -25.34 -13.13 7.82
C TRP A 510 -23.86 -13.47 7.79
N ALA A 511 -23.27 -13.78 8.94
CA ALA A 511 -21.86 -14.14 9.07
C ALA A 511 -21.55 -15.41 8.26
N LYS A 512 -22.43 -16.43 8.31
CA LYS A 512 -22.30 -17.66 7.54
C LYS A 512 -22.28 -17.39 6.04
N THR A 513 -23.25 -16.62 5.51
CA THR A 513 -23.30 -16.27 4.09
C THR A 513 -22.04 -15.50 3.67
N LEU A 514 -21.59 -14.51 4.45
CA LEU A 514 -20.36 -13.79 4.12
C LEU A 514 -19.15 -14.74 4.06
N ARG A 515 -18.97 -15.63 5.05
CA ARG A 515 -17.86 -16.58 5.05
C ARG A 515 -17.95 -17.60 3.90
N ASP A 516 -19.13 -18.17 3.66
CA ASP A 516 -19.37 -19.12 2.57
C ASP A 516 -19.06 -18.49 1.20
N GLU A 517 -19.41 -17.21 1.03
CA GLU A 517 -19.19 -16.48 -0.22
C GLU A 517 -17.82 -15.80 -0.32
N GLY A 518 -16.92 -16.09 0.63
CA GLY A 518 -15.49 -15.80 0.58
C GLY A 518 -15.05 -14.45 1.13
N PHE A 519 -15.92 -13.75 1.86
CA PHE A 519 -15.57 -12.55 2.59
C PHE A 519 -14.70 -12.88 3.80
N LYS A 520 -13.60 -12.16 3.99
CA LYS A 520 -12.65 -12.41 5.08
C LYS A 520 -12.94 -11.57 6.34
N MET A 521 -13.68 -10.48 6.17
CA MET A 521 -14.13 -9.59 7.23
C MET A 521 -15.55 -9.11 6.95
N GLY A 522 -16.32 -8.82 8.00
CA GLY A 522 -17.58 -8.09 7.90
C GLY A 522 -17.59 -6.87 8.82
N ILE A 523 -18.07 -5.74 8.30
CA ILE A 523 -18.24 -4.49 9.03
C ILE A 523 -19.73 -4.28 9.31
N LEU A 524 -20.09 -4.14 10.59
CA LEU A 524 -21.47 -3.85 10.99
C LEU A 524 -21.64 -2.36 11.30
N THR A 525 -22.70 -1.75 10.75
CA THR A 525 -23.11 -0.38 11.11
C THR A 525 -23.74 -0.33 12.48
N LEU A 526 -22.91 -0.21 13.52
CA LEU A 526 -23.38 -0.17 14.90
C LEU A 526 -24.13 1.11 15.23
N LYS A 527 -23.69 2.24 14.66
CA LYS A 527 -24.36 3.53 14.76
C LYS A 527 -24.22 4.30 13.46
N HIS A 528 -25.34 4.57 12.78
CA HIS A 528 -25.39 5.40 11.58
C HIS A 528 -25.64 6.89 11.91
N HIS A 529 -25.68 7.78 10.91
CA HIS A 529 -25.81 9.24 11.09
C HIS A 529 -27.04 9.68 11.93
N ASP A 530 -28.09 8.88 11.95
CA ASP A 530 -29.28 9.10 12.76
C ASP A 530 -29.00 8.97 14.27
N GLY A 531 -27.94 8.25 14.65
CA GLY A 531 -27.52 8.06 16.04
C GLY A 531 -28.11 6.82 16.72
N PHE A 532 -28.97 6.05 16.04
CA PHE A 532 -29.55 4.83 16.61
C PHE A 532 -28.49 3.74 16.75
N GLN A 533 -28.42 3.13 17.93
CA GLN A 533 -27.38 2.16 18.28
C GLN A 533 -27.91 0.73 18.32
N LEU A 534 -27.19 -0.19 17.65
CA LEU A 534 -27.55 -1.60 17.55
C LEU A 534 -27.15 -2.46 18.76
N TRP A 535 -26.56 -1.84 19.78
CA TRP A 535 -26.23 -2.45 21.06
C TRP A 535 -26.84 -1.62 22.20
N PRO A 536 -27.06 -2.21 23.39
CA PRO A 536 -27.68 -1.52 24.53
C PRO A 536 -26.68 -0.58 25.24
N SER A 537 -26.17 0.42 24.53
CA SER A 537 -25.21 1.39 25.11
C SER A 537 -25.76 2.07 26.35
N ARG A 538 -24.89 2.25 27.36
CA ARG A 538 -25.23 2.94 28.61
C ARG A 538 -25.31 4.46 28.45
N TYR A 539 -24.85 5.00 27.32
CA TYR A 539 -24.68 6.44 27.11
C TYR A 539 -25.80 7.09 26.31
N SER A 540 -26.74 6.32 25.78
CA SER A 540 -27.85 6.82 24.95
C SER A 540 -29.16 6.11 25.26
N SER A 541 -30.27 6.84 25.16
CA SER A 541 -31.61 6.24 25.15
C SER A 541 -32.08 5.86 23.74
N PHE A 542 -31.28 6.12 22.70
CA PHE A 542 -31.63 5.87 21.30
C PHE A 542 -30.92 4.63 20.78
N THR A 543 -31.27 3.51 21.40
CA THR A 543 -30.62 2.20 21.22
C THR A 543 -31.69 1.12 21.10
N VAL A 544 -31.29 -0.09 20.72
CA VAL A 544 -32.12 -1.29 20.75
C VAL A 544 -32.78 -1.56 22.12
N ALA A 545 -32.17 -1.08 23.21
CA ALA A 545 -32.71 -1.24 24.57
C ALA A 545 -34.06 -0.54 24.80
N ASN A 546 -34.39 0.45 23.97
CA ASN A 546 -35.64 1.21 24.05
C ASN A 546 -36.61 0.87 22.91
N THR A 547 -36.57 -0.36 22.41
CA THR A 547 -37.43 -0.86 21.32
C THR A 547 -38.29 -2.04 21.80
N PRO A 548 -39.39 -2.38 21.10
CA PRO A 548 -40.18 -3.58 21.40
C PRO A 548 -39.47 -4.88 20.96
N TRP A 549 -38.38 -4.78 20.19
CA TRP A 549 -37.66 -5.95 19.72
C TRP A 549 -36.99 -6.67 20.89
N LEU A 550 -37.31 -7.95 21.07
CA LEU A 550 -36.85 -8.78 22.19
C LEU A 550 -37.08 -8.14 23.57
N ASP A 551 -38.20 -7.42 23.72
CA ASP A 551 -38.55 -6.69 24.95
C ASP A 551 -37.46 -5.70 25.43
N GLY A 552 -36.62 -5.20 24.51
CA GLY A 552 -35.50 -4.30 24.82
C GLY A 552 -34.22 -5.01 25.26
N GLU A 553 -34.18 -6.33 25.28
CA GLU A 553 -33.01 -7.12 25.73
C GLU A 553 -32.09 -7.55 24.57
N GLY A 554 -32.35 -7.08 23.35
CA GLY A 554 -31.56 -7.45 22.17
C GLY A 554 -30.22 -6.72 22.10
N ASP A 555 -29.17 -7.44 21.66
CA ASP A 555 -27.84 -6.90 21.36
C ASP A 555 -27.32 -7.51 20.06
N ILE A 556 -27.44 -6.76 18.95
CA ILE A 556 -27.03 -7.25 17.63
C ILE A 556 -25.52 -7.37 17.54
N MET A 557 -24.76 -6.51 18.23
CA MET A 557 -23.30 -6.56 18.20
C MET A 557 -22.79 -7.83 18.88
N ALA A 558 -23.32 -8.18 20.06
CA ALA A 558 -22.98 -9.42 20.76
C ALA A 558 -23.23 -10.65 19.88
N ASP A 559 -24.41 -10.73 19.28
CA ASP A 559 -24.79 -11.88 18.46
C ASP A 559 -23.94 -11.94 17.18
N TYR A 560 -23.65 -10.79 16.55
CA TYR A 560 -22.81 -10.71 15.36
C TYR A 560 -21.37 -11.11 15.64
N ALA A 561 -20.74 -10.59 16.70
CA ALA A 561 -19.36 -10.92 17.06
C ALA A 561 -19.21 -12.43 17.36
N LYS A 562 -20.19 -13.02 18.07
CA LYS A 562 -20.23 -14.46 18.33
C LYS A 562 -20.35 -15.26 17.03
N ALA A 563 -21.23 -14.85 16.11
CA ALA A 563 -21.40 -15.50 14.82
C ALA A 563 -20.14 -15.38 13.94
N ALA A 564 -19.53 -14.20 13.89
CA ALA A 564 -18.30 -13.95 13.14
C ALA A 564 -17.15 -14.85 13.64
N LYS A 565 -16.94 -14.92 14.96
CA LYS A 565 -15.98 -15.85 15.57
C LYS A 565 -16.25 -17.30 15.18
N LYS A 566 -17.50 -17.76 15.31
CA LYS A 566 -17.91 -19.13 14.95
C LYS A 566 -17.50 -19.49 13.53
N TYR A 567 -17.62 -18.56 12.59
CA TYR A 567 -17.32 -18.79 11.17
C TYR A 567 -15.90 -18.36 10.77
N GLY A 568 -15.05 -17.87 11.68
CA GLY A 568 -13.70 -17.39 11.36
C GLY A 568 -13.70 -16.14 10.48
N LEU A 569 -14.71 -15.29 10.63
CA LEU A 569 -14.85 -14.00 9.96
C LEU A 569 -14.27 -12.92 10.87
N LYS A 570 -13.38 -12.08 10.34
CA LYS A 570 -12.90 -10.88 11.03
C LYS A 570 -14.02 -9.87 11.25
N VAL A 571 -13.93 -9.06 12.30
CA VAL A 571 -15.00 -8.15 12.75
C VAL A 571 -14.57 -6.70 12.61
N GLY A 572 -15.30 -5.94 11.80
CA GLY A 572 -15.21 -4.49 11.77
C GLY A 572 -16.48 -3.82 12.29
N VAL A 573 -16.34 -2.58 12.72
CA VAL A 573 -17.45 -1.77 13.23
C VAL A 573 -17.46 -0.40 12.59
N TYR A 574 -18.63 0.05 12.17
CA TYR A 574 -18.86 1.43 11.75
C TYR A 574 -19.57 2.18 12.88
N LEU A 575 -18.97 3.30 13.29
CA LEU A 575 -19.57 4.27 14.20
C LEU A 575 -19.52 5.64 13.56
N SER A 576 -20.68 6.17 13.18
CA SER A 576 -20.76 7.48 12.56
C SER A 576 -20.25 8.58 13.50
N PRO A 577 -19.25 9.38 13.10
CA PRO A 577 -18.85 10.55 13.88
C PRO A 577 -19.95 11.61 13.95
N ALA A 578 -20.71 11.80 12.88
CA ALA A 578 -21.89 12.65 12.86
C ALA A 578 -23.08 11.95 13.52
N ASP A 579 -23.80 12.65 14.41
CA ASP A 579 -24.85 12.04 15.22
C ASP A 579 -26.03 13.01 15.39
N SER A 580 -27.09 12.76 14.61
CA SER A 580 -28.28 13.61 14.56
C SER A 580 -29.11 13.51 15.85
N TRP A 581 -29.15 12.34 16.49
CA TRP A 581 -29.85 12.19 17.76
C TRP A 581 -29.13 12.96 18.88
N ALA A 582 -27.80 12.83 18.96
CA ALA A 582 -27.00 13.54 19.95
C ALA A 582 -27.07 15.08 19.77
N GLU A 583 -27.31 15.56 18.55
CA GLU A 583 -27.58 16.98 18.27
C GLU A 583 -28.90 17.42 18.91
N HIS A 584 -30.00 16.68 18.72
CA HIS A 584 -31.28 16.99 19.38
C HIS A 584 -31.21 16.83 20.91
N ALA A 585 -30.35 15.94 21.40
CA ALA A 585 -30.07 15.77 22.83
C ALA A 585 -29.19 16.89 23.42
N GLY A 586 -28.66 17.80 22.59
CA GLY A 586 -27.82 18.92 23.03
C GLY A 586 -26.38 18.52 23.42
N ILE A 587 -25.92 17.37 22.94
CA ILE A 587 -24.58 16.83 23.19
C ILE A 587 -23.65 17.17 22.02
N PHE A 588 -24.09 16.92 20.79
CA PHE A 588 -23.33 17.17 19.55
C PHE A 588 -23.40 18.65 19.14
N ALA A 589 -22.27 19.20 18.67
CA ALA A 589 -22.14 20.58 18.20
C ALA A 589 -22.61 21.64 19.22
N ASN A 590 -22.56 21.32 20.51
CA ASN A 590 -23.05 22.18 21.59
C ASN A 590 -22.07 23.29 22.00
N GLY A 591 -20.86 23.29 21.45
CA GLY A 591 -19.82 24.28 21.73
C GLY A 591 -19.15 24.15 23.09
N SER A 592 -19.30 23.00 23.77
CA SER A 592 -18.65 22.73 25.05
C SER A 592 -17.11 22.83 24.93
N PRO A 593 -16.44 23.45 25.92
CA PRO A 593 -14.98 23.46 25.94
C PRO A 593 -14.44 22.07 26.23
N LYS A 594 -13.24 21.77 25.74
CA LYS A 594 -12.51 20.57 26.18
C LYS A 594 -12.22 20.67 27.67
N SER A 595 -12.44 19.57 28.38
CA SER A 595 -12.05 19.40 29.79
C SER A 595 -11.61 17.96 30.01
N MET A 596 -10.79 17.71 31.03
CA MET A 596 -10.29 16.37 31.33
C MET A 596 -11.44 15.44 31.71
N ARG A 597 -11.56 14.31 31.01
CA ARG A 597 -12.59 13.28 31.22
C ARG A 597 -11.93 11.92 31.44
N THR A 598 -12.51 11.12 32.32
CA THR A 598 -12.13 9.71 32.52
C THR A 598 -13.01 8.81 31.67
N ILE A 599 -12.40 7.94 30.86
CA ILE A 599 -13.04 6.95 30.00
C ILE A 599 -12.70 5.54 30.52
N PRO A 600 -13.68 4.69 30.85
CA PRO A 600 -15.11 4.95 30.72
C PRO A 600 -15.60 5.88 31.84
N THR A 601 -16.54 6.75 31.51
CA THR A 601 -17.28 7.53 32.50
C THR A 601 -18.47 6.68 32.96
N LEU A 602 -18.49 6.23 34.21
CA LEU A 602 -19.62 5.44 34.72
C LEU A 602 -20.87 6.32 34.89
N VAL A 603 -22.01 5.81 34.45
CA VAL A 603 -23.33 6.47 34.59
C VAL A 603 -24.12 5.88 35.77
N GLU A 604 -25.22 6.53 36.16
CA GLU A 604 -26.09 6.00 37.22
C GLU A 604 -26.66 4.63 36.80
N GLY A 605 -26.51 3.62 37.66
CA GLY A 605 -26.97 2.25 37.37
C GLY A 605 -26.04 1.43 36.48
N ASP A 606 -24.84 1.93 36.15
CA ASP A 606 -23.84 1.22 35.34
C ASP A 606 -23.40 -0.09 36.02
N ASP A 607 -23.61 -1.21 35.36
CA ASP A 607 -23.29 -2.55 35.87
C ASP A 607 -21.78 -2.80 35.98
N ARG A 608 -20.94 -1.92 35.44
CA ARG A 608 -19.48 -1.95 35.57
C ARG A 608 -18.99 -1.29 36.85
N ALA A 609 -19.88 -0.64 37.63
CA ALA A 609 -19.51 -0.04 38.91
C ALA A 609 -18.87 -1.05 39.87
N GLY A 610 -17.68 -0.72 40.37
CA GLY A 610 -16.91 -1.58 41.28
C GLY A 610 -16.13 -2.71 40.60
N LYS A 611 -16.18 -2.83 39.26
CA LYS A 611 -15.29 -3.71 38.49
C LYS A 611 -13.93 -3.04 38.28
N ASP A 612 -12.89 -3.86 38.15
CA ASP A 612 -11.55 -3.39 37.77
C ASP A 612 -11.52 -3.20 36.24
N LEU A 613 -11.51 -1.93 35.80
CA LEU A 613 -11.60 -1.54 34.40
C LEU A 613 -10.35 -0.74 34.03
N PRO A 614 -9.75 -0.94 32.84
CA PRO A 614 -8.74 -0.02 32.35
C PRO A 614 -9.38 1.37 32.15
N THR A 615 -8.83 2.40 32.78
CA THR A 615 -9.32 3.78 32.67
C THR A 615 -8.30 4.67 31.98
N PHE A 616 -8.77 5.60 31.17
CA PHE A 616 -7.97 6.55 30.40
C PHE A 616 -8.44 7.98 30.64
N GLU A 617 -7.53 8.96 30.52
CA GLU A 617 -7.85 10.38 30.67
C GLU A 617 -7.62 11.13 29.35
N TYR A 618 -8.63 11.91 28.92
CA TYR A 618 -8.59 12.70 27.70
C TYR A 618 -9.20 14.09 27.91
N GLU A 619 -8.64 15.12 27.29
CA GLU A 619 -9.32 16.41 27.16
C GLU A 619 -10.38 16.33 26.06
N ALA A 620 -11.66 16.26 26.45
CA ALA A 620 -12.76 16.05 25.50
C ALA A 620 -13.89 17.07 25.68
N THR A 621 -14.58 17.36 24.56
CA THR A 621 -15.89 18.02 24.55
C THR A 621 -16.94 17.06 25.13
N ASP A 622 -18.16 17.54 25.35
CA ASP A 622 -19.27 16.67 25.80
C ASP A 622 -19.53 15.54 24.78
N TYR A 623 -19.54 15.85 23.47
CA TYR A 623 -19.68 14.83 22.44
C TYR A 623 -18.44 13.94 22.32
N GLY A 624 -17.22 14.50 22.44
CA GLY A 624 -16.00 13.71 22.45
C GLY A 624 -15.98 12.67 23.57
N GLN A 625 -16.43 13.04 24.77
CA GLN A 625 -16.59 12.11 25.89
C GLN A 625 -17.65 11.04 25.60
N TYR A 626 -18.81 11.43 25.07
CA TYR A 626 -19.87 10.51 24.68
C TYR A 626 -19.36 9.47 23.66
N PHE A 627 -18.66 9.93 22.61
CA PHE A 627 -18.13 9.05 21.56
C PHE A 627 -17.00 8.13 22.06
N LEU A 628 -16.06 8.65 22.87
CA LEU A 628 -14.99 7.84 23.49
C LEU A 628 -15.55 6.73 24.39
N ASN A 629 -16.63 7.02 25.12
CA ASN A 629 -17.30 6.03 25.95
C ASN A 629 -17.99 4.92 25.14
N GLN A 630 -18.58 5.26 23.99
CA GLN A 630 -19.13 4.27 23.05
C GLN A 630 -18.04 3.40 22.44
N LEU A 631 -16.93 4.00 22.01
CA LEU A 631 -15.75 3.25 21.57
C LEU A 631 -15.26 2.31 22.67
N TYR A 632 -15.19 2.77 23.91
CA TYR A 632 -14.77 1.93 25.03
C TYR A 632 -15.67 0.70 25.20
N GLU A 633 -17.00 0.86 25.19
CA GLU A 633 -17.94 -0.27 25.24
C GLU A 633 -17.67 -1.26 24.10
N VAL A 634 -17.64 -0.76 22.87
CA VAL A 634 -17.52 -1.62 21.68
C VAL A 634 -16.20 -2.39 21.66
N LEU A 635 -15.10 -1.73 22.05
CA LEU A 635 -13.75 -2.28 21.96
C LEU A 635 -13.36 -3.14 23.17
N THR A 636 -14.18 -3.23 24.22
CA THR A 636 -13.89 -4.04 25.42
C THR A 636 -14.88 -5.15 25.67
N GLU A 637 -16.12 -5.06 25.17
CA GLU A 637 -17.21 -5.97 25.54
C GLU A 637 -17.52 -7.02 24.44
N TYR A 638 -17.00 -6.88 23.21
CA TYR A 638 -17.38 -7.72 22.06
C TYR A 638 -16.25 -8.55 21.41
N GLY A 639 -15.09 -8.66 22.06
CA GLY A 639 -13.96 -9.44 21.56
C GLY A 639 -12.99 -8.62 20.70
N GLU A 640 -12.31 -9.29 19.77
CA GLU A 640 -11.36 -8.64 18.85
C GLU A 640 -12.11 -7.85 17.78
N ILE A 641 -11.69 -6.61 17.57
CA ILE A 641 -12.20 -5.73 16.51
C ILE A 641 -11.04 -5.43 15.57
N ASP A 642 -11.14 -5.91 14.33
CA ASP A 642 -10.11 -5.81 13.29
C ASP A 642 -10.14 -4.48 12.54
N GLU A 643 -11.30 -3.80 12.49
CA GLU A 643 -11.42 -2.51 11.82
C GLU A 643 -12.44 -1.58 12.50
N VAL A 644 -12.09 -0.29 12.63
CA VAL A 644 -13.00 0.78 13.05
C VAL A 644 -13.16 1.78 11.92
N TRP A 645 -14.39 1.92 11.43
CA TRP A 645 -14.71 2.74 10.25
C TRP A 645 -15.36 4.07 10.66
N PHE A 646 -14.73 5.18 10.30
CA PHE A 646 -15.21 6.53 10.60
C PHE A 646 -15.61 7.31 9.36
N ASP A 647 -16.90 7.62 9.25
CA ASP A 647 -17.45 8.38 8.14
C ASP A 647 -16.97 9.83 8.07
N GLY A 648 -16.82 10.33 6.84
CA GLY A 648 -16.57 11.73 6.54
C GLY A 648 -17.85 12.56 6.31
N ALA A 649 -19.01 11.93 6.14
CA ALA A 649 -20.28 12.61 5.89
C ALA A 649 -20.89 13.20 7.18
N GLY A 650 -21.44 14.42 7.06
CA GLY A 650 -22.11 15.12 8.17
C GLY A 650 -23.54 14.64 8.45
N GLY A 651 -24.06 13.69 7.67
CA GLY A 651 -25.46 13.25 7.78
C GLY A 651 -26.48 14.38 7.66
N ASN A 652 -27.60 14.25 8.38
CA ASN A 652 -28.64 15.29 8.48
C ASN A 652 -28.44 16.26 9.67
N THR A 653 -27.21 16.39 10.18
CA THR A 653 -26.90 17.32 11.26
C THR A 653 -26.88 18.77 10.77
N SER A 654 -27.23 19.72 11.65
CA SER A 654 -27.19 21.15 11.33
C SER A 654 -25.99 21.88 11.94
N GLY A 655 -25.47 21.37 13.05
CA GLY A 655 -24.29 21.85 13.76
C GLY A 655 -22.98 21.28 13.20
N SER A 656 -21.86 21.92 13.54
CA SER A 656 -20.53 21.47 13.17
C SER A 656 -19.74 21.11 14.43
N GLU A 657 -19.42 19.82 14.58
CA GLU A 657 -18.58 19.30 15.66
C GLU A 657 -17.13 19.20 15.19
N LYS A 658 -16.18 19.48 16.10
CA LYS A 658 -14.77 19.23 15.87
C LYS A 658 -14.37 17.93 16.57
N PHE A 659 -14.24 16.87 15.78
CA PHE A 659 -13.85 15.55 16.29
C PHE A 659 -12.39 15.52 16.75
N ASP A 660 -12.15 14.96 17.95
CA ASP A 660 -10.81 14.71 18.46
C ASP A 660 -10.31 13.34 18.02
N TYR A 661 -9.96 13.26 16.75
CA TYR A 661 -9.51 12.02 16.13
C TYR A 661 -8.29 11.41 16.82
N VAL A 662 -7.39 12.21 17.40
CA VAL A 662 -6.23 11.65 18.11
C VAL A 662 -6.61 10.98 19.42
N ALA A 663 -7.55 11.54 20.19
CA ALA A 663 -8.07 10.82 21.35
C ALA A 663 -8.74 9.49 20.93
N TYR A 664 -9.44 9.47 19.80
CA TYR A 664 -10.10 8.26 19.29
C TYR A 664 -9.08 7.20 18.87
N TYR A 665 -8.05 7.58 18.09
CA TYR A 665 -7.01 6.65 17.64
C TYR A 665 -6.20 6.10 18.80
N ASP A 666 -5.83 6.95 19.76
CA ASP A 666 -5.07 6.52 20.93
C ASP A 666 -5.88 5.53 21.78
N LEU A 667 -7.18 5.77 21.98
CA LEU A 667 -8.05 4.82 22.68
C LEU A 667 -8.17 3.50 21.93
N ILE A 668 -8.39 3.54 20.61
CA ILE A 668 -8.46 2.34 19.76
C ILE A 668 -7.18 1.53 19.87
N HIS A 669 -6.01 2.13 19.67
CA HIS A 669 -4.74 1.39 19.74
C HIS A 669 -4.41 0.85 21.14
N LYS A 670 -4.88 1.50 22.21
CA LYS A 670 -4.72 1.00 23.58
C LYS A 670 -5.59 -0.22 23.87
N LEU A 671 -6.79 -0.28 23.28
CA LEU A 671 -7.77 -1.34 23.53
C LEU A 671 -7.68 -2.49 22.51
N GLN A 672 -7.44 -2.16 21.24
CA GLN A 672 -7.42 -3.05 20.09
C GLN A 672 -6.23 -2.66 19.18
N PRO A 673 -4.97 -2.95 19.57
CA PRO A 673 -3.77 -2.52 18.85
C PRO A 673 -3.65 -3.09 17.43
N GLY A 674 -4.36 -4.17 17.11
CA GLY A 674 -4.42 -4.75 15.76
C GLY A 674 -5.45 -4.10 14.83
N ALA A 675 -6.36 -3.28 15.37
CA ALA A 675 -7.45 -2.69 14.61
C ALA A 675 -6.92 -1.68 13.58
N GLN A 676 -7.36 -1.81 12.34
CA GLN A 676 -7.15 -0.77 11.33
C GLN A 676 -8.21 0.31 11.51
N ILE A 677 -7.84 1.58 11.33
CA ILE A 677 -8.78 2.70 11.41
C ILE A 677 -8.97 3.29 10.02
N ALA A 678 -10.20 3.17 9.49
CA ALA A 678 -10.52 3.47 8.11
C ALA A 678 -11.21 4.84 7.92
N VAL A 679 -10.95 5.45 6.75
CA VAL A 679 -11.56 6.67 6.19
C VAL A 679 -11.33 7.95 7.00
N GLY A 680 -11.90 8.01 8.21
CA GLY A 680 -11.52 8.98 9.22
C GLY A 680 -10.08 8.76 9.65
N GLY A 681 -9.64 7.50 9.75
CA GLY A 681 -8.38 7.07 10.35
C GLY A 681 -7.12 7.14 9.49
N PRO A 682 -5.95 6.91 10.12
CA PRO A 682 -4.65 6.92 9.45
C PRO A 682 -4.35 5.64 8.67
N ASP A 683 -4.97 4.50 8.93
CA ASP A 683 -4.46 3.22 8.41
C ASP A 683 -5.03 2.87 7.04
N VAL A 684 -6.29 3.23 6.77
CA VAL A 684 -7.00 2.91 5.53
C VAL A 684 -7.70 4.16 5.01
N ARG A 685 -7.65 4.42 3.70
CA ARG A 685 -8.37 5.56 3.10
C ARG A 685 -9.53 5.13 2.25
N TRP A 686 -10.51 6.01 2.17
CA TRP A 686 -11.53 5.95 1.15
C TRP A 686 -10.92 6.06 -0.26
N VAL A 687 -11.39 5.24 -1.19
CA VAL A 687 -10.93 5.26 -2.59
C VAL A 687 -11.28 6.57 -3.31
N GLY A 688 -12.35 7.25 -2.89
CA GLY A 688 -12.84 8.50 -3.46
C GLY A 688 -14.16 8.41 -4.24
N ASN A 689 -14.86 7.27 -4.20
CA ASN A 689 -16.19 7.07 -4.76
C ASN A 689 -16.88 5.85 -4.13
N GLU A 690 -18.22 5.83 -4.10
CA GLU A 690 -19.03 4.69 -3.62
C GLU A 690 -19.49 3.74 -4.76
N ALA A 691 -18.89 3.88 -5.96
CA ALA A 691 -19.21 3.03 -7.10
C ALA A 691 -18.37 1.75 -7.12
N GLY A 692 -17.40 1.62 -6.19
CA GLY A 692 -16.57 0.44 -6.04
C GLY A 692 -15.57 0.24 -7.16
N TYR A 693 -14.81 1.31 -7.49
CA TYR A 693 -13.68 1.24 -8.43
C TYR A 693 -12.52 2.11 -7.93
N ALA A 694 -11.29 1.61 -8.06
CA ALA A 694 -10.05 2.31 -7.81
C ALA A 694 -9.52 3.02 -9.07
N ARG A 695 -8.39 3.73 -8.92
CA ARG A 695 -7.70 4.39 -10.04
C ARG A 695 -6.91 3.37 -10.85
N ASP A 696 -6.85 3.56 -12.17
CA ASP A 696 -6.09 2.66 -13.05
C ASP A 696 -4.62 2.51 -12.64
N ALA A 697 -4.02 3.57 -12.08
CA ALA A 697 -2.76 3.53 -11.34
C ALA A 697 -3.02 3.99 -9.89
N GLU A 698 -3.37 3.03 -9.05
CA GLU A 698 -3.61 3.24 -7.62
C GLU A 698 -2.32 2.97 -6.85
N TRP A 699 -1.97 3.92 -5.98
CA TRP A 699 -0.77 3.83 -5.14
C TRP A 699 -1.14 3.75 -3.67
N GLY A 700 -0.48 2.87 -2.93
CA GLY A 700 -0.48 2.86 -1.47
C GLY A 700 0.30 4.04 -0.91
N ALA A 701 1.45 4.36 -1.50
CA ALA A 701 2.27 5.52 -1.13
C ALA A 701 1.67 6.83 -1.67
N VAL A 702 1.06 7.63 -0.79
CA VAL A 702 0.36 8.87 -1.13
C VAL A 702 0.93 10.08 -0.37
N PRO A 703 0.92 11.29 -0.97
CA PRO A 703 1.26 12.52 -0.31
C PRO A 703 0.13 12.93 0.65
N ILE A 704 0.53 13.24 1.87
CA ILE A 704 -0.35 13.67 2.94
C ILE A 704 0.14 14.98 3.54
N LYS A 705 -0.81 15.69 4.13
CA LYS A 705 -0.55 16.79 5.04
C LYS A 705 -0.68 16.26 6.46
N MET A 706 0.45 16.01 7.09
CA MET A 706 0.52 15.85 8.53
C MET A 706 0.35 17.21 9.18
N THR A 707 -0.73 17.34 9.93
CA THR A 707 -0.90 18.38 10.95
C THR A 707 -0.06 18.01 12.18
N THR A 708 -0.03 18.87 13.19
CA THR A 708 0.53 18.47 14.50
C THR A 708 -0.11 17.16 14.94
N ILE A 709 0.63 16.32 15.69
CA ILE A 709 0.13 15.06 16.26
C ILE A 709 -1.16 15.39 17.03
N GLY A 710 -2.33 15.18 16.42
CA GLY A 710 -3.60 15.67 16.97
C GLY A 710 -4.81 15.66 16.02
N ASP A 711 -4.63 16.04 14.75
CA ASP A 711 -5.75 16.18 13.81
C ASP A 711 -5.80 15.06 12.76
N LYS A 712 -6.97 14.89 12.11
CA LYS A 712 -7.15 13.97 10.97
C LYS A 712 -6.12 14.25 9.87
N ILE A 713 -5.51 13.18 9.34
CA ILE A 713 -4.57 13.28 8.22
C ILE A 713 -5.29 13.85 6.99
N GLY A 714 -4.71 14.89 6.40
CA GLY A 714 -5.22 15.50 5.17
C GLY A 714 -4.66 14.80 3.93
N GLY A 715 -5.46 13.99 3.24
CA GLY A 715 -5.06 13.38 1.97
C GLY A 715 -4.99 14.37 0.82
N VAL A 716 -3.92 14.33 0.01
CA VAL A 716 -3.76 15.19 -1.18
C VAL A 716 -4.00 14.37 -2.45
N LEU A 717 -5.18 13.75 -2.58
CA LEU A 717 -5.47 12.81 -3.66
C LEU A 717 -5.97 13.49 -4.95
N PRO A 718 -5.67 12.94 -6.14
CA PRO A 718 -6.25 13.43 -7.38
C PRO A 718 -7.72 13.01 -7.48
N ALA A 719 -8.53 13.84 -8.14
CA ALA A 719 -9.93 13.51 -8.41
C ALA A 719 -10.05 12.23 -9.26
N MET A 720 -11.06 11.40 -8.98
CA MET A 720 -11.35 10.20 -9.76
C MET A 720 -11.74 10.55 -11.21
N PRO A 721 -11.40 9.72 -12.22
CA PRO A 721 -10.56 8.51 -12.18
C PRO A 721 -9.09 8.80 -12.55
N LYS A 722 -8.55 9.99 -12.25
CA LYS A 722 -7.18 10.34 -12.66
C LYS A 722 -6.16 9.43 -11.98
N ALA A 723 -5.17 8.98 -12.75
CA ALA A 723 -3.99 8.26 -12.25
C ALA A 723 -3.24 9.10 -11.21
N ALA A 724 -2.75 8.44 -10.15
CA ALA A 724 -1.93 9.05 -9.11
C ALA A 724 -0.43 8.95 -9.48
N ASP A 725 -0.02 9.61 -10.56
CA ASP A 725 1.35 9.51 -11.08
C ASP A 725 2.39 10.31 -10.26
N ASP A 726 3.66 10.13 -10.61
CA ASP A 726 4.78 10.81 -9.97
C ASP A 726 4.71 12.34 -10.09
N ALA A 727 4.19 12.85 -11.22
CA ALA A 727 4.01 14.28 -11.41
C ALA A 727 3.01 14.84 -10.39
N TRP A 728 1.95 14.09 -10.08
CA TRP A 728 1.03 14.45 -9.00
C TRP A 728 1.72 14.46 -7.63
N VAL A 729 2.53 13.45 -7.28
CA VAL A 729 3.27 13.43 -6.01
C VAL A 729 4.20 14.64 -5.90
N ILE A 730 5.00 14.89 -6.94
CA ILE A 730 5.92 16.04 -7.02
C ILE A 730 5.13 17.34 -6.85
N ASN A 731 4.02 17.50 -7.58
CA ASN A 731 3.20 18.71 -7.50
C ASN A 731 2.60 18.92 -6.10
N ALA A 732 2.14 17.85 -5.45
CA ALA A 732 1.60 17.93 -4.08
C ALA A 732 2.65 18.41 -3.08
N VAL A 733 3.89 17.93 -3.20
CA VAL A 733 5.02 18.34 -2.34
C VAL A 733 5.50 19.75 -2.69
N LYS A 734 5.70 20.07 -3.98
CA LYS A 734 6.23 21.36 -4.44
C LYS A 734 5.31 22.54 -4.17
N SER A 735 4.00 22.31 -4.27
CA SER A 735 2.98 23.27 -3.81
C SER A 735 2.82 23.30 -2.29
N GLY A 736 3.52 22.42 -1.57
CA GLY A 736 3.37 22.18 -0.13
C GLY A 736 1.97 21.88 0.32
N GLY A 737 1.14 21.31 -0.56
CA GLY A 737 -0.05 20.60 -0.13
C GLY A 737 0.30 19.40 0.74
N ALA A 738 1.50 18.82 0.57
CA ALA A 738 2.02 17.72 1.38
C ALA A 738 3.37 18.03 2.04
N ASN A 739 3.55 17.47 3.23
CA ASN A 739 4.79 17.51 4.01
C ASN A 739 5.28 16.11 4.44
N ALA A 740 4.51 15.06 4.13
CA ALA A 740 4.92 13.67 4.28
C ALA A 740 4.33 12.83 3.15
N LEU A 741 4.96 11.69 2.90
CA LEU A 741 4.40 10.57 2.14
C LEU A 741 4.03 9.47 3.12
N HIS A 742 2.94 8.77 2.87
CA HIS A 742 2.41 7.76 3.78
C HIS A 742 1.87 6.56 3.01
N TRP A 743 2.05 5.36 3.55
CA TRP A 743 1.33 4.20 3.05
C TRP A 743 -0.11 4.26 3.55
N TRP A 744 -1.02 4.65 2.67
CA TRP A 744 -2.44 4.80 2.97
C TRP A 744 -3.25 4.09 1.86
N PRO A 745 -3.47 2.78 1.99
CA PRO A 745 -4.07 1.95 0.96
C PRO A 745 -5.56 2.21 0.80
N ALA A 746 -6.07 1.95 -0.40
CA ALA A 746 -7.45 2.24 -0.78
C ALA A 746 -8.43 1.14 -0.33
N GLU A 747 -9.52 1.54 0.30
CA GLU A 747 -10.74 0.75 0.41
C GLU A 747 -11.79 1.28 -0.55
N ALA A 748 -12.28 0.41 -1.42
CA ALA A 748 -13.29 0.70 -2.43
C ALA A 748 -14.66 0.20 -1.98
N ASP A 749 -15.36 1.07 -1.26
CA ASP A 749 -16.70 0.84 -0.74
C ASP A 749 -17.77 0.94 -1.84
N MET A 750 -18.75 0.05 -1.78
CA MET A 750 -19.86 0.04 -2.73
C MET A 750 -21.11 -0.67 -2.23
N LYS A 751 -22.23 -0.29 -2.84
CA LYS A 751 -23.54 -0.90 -2.61
C LYS A 751 -23.72 -2.15 -3.46
N LEU A 752 -24.23 -3.26 -2.90
CA LEU A 752 -24.73 -4.38 -3.71
C LEU A 752 -26.02 -3.98 -4.45
N THR A 753 -26.92 -3.28 -3.78
CA THR A 753 -28.21 -2.80 -4.32
C THR A 753 -28.13 -1.31 -4.70
N GLY A 754 -29.27 -0.63 -4.79
CA GLY A 754 -29.35 0.80 -5.14
C GLY A 754 -28.98 1.74 -3.98
N GLY A 755 -29.23 1.31 -2.74
CA GLY A 755 -28.93 2.05 -1.50
C GLY A 755 -27.93 1.31 -0.61
N TRP A 756 -27.50 2.00 0.45
CA TRP A 756 -26.78 1.41 1.55
C TRP A 756 -27.73 0.59 2.42
N PHE A 757 -28.90 1.12 2.79
CA PHE A 757 -29.93 0.36 3.49
C PHE A 757 -30.81 -0.42 2.52
N ALA A 758 -31.47 -1.47 3.00
CA ALA A 758 -32.36 -2.28 2.18
C ALA A 758 -33.69 -1.54 1.91
N HIS A 759 -34.06 -1.42 0.64
CA HIS A 759 -35.34 -0.85 0.22
C HIS A 759 -36.26 -1.92 -0.40
N PRO A 760 -37.59 -1.80 -0.24
CA PRO A 760 -38.54 -2.66 -0.95
C PRO A 760 -38.35 -2.57 -2.47
N GLY A 761 -38.15 -3.72 -3.11
CA GLY A 761 -37.96 -3.82 -4.56
C GLY A 761 -36.50 -3.67 -5.03
N ASP A 762 -35.54 -3.57 -4.11
CA ASP A 762 -34.13 -3.56 -4.45
C ASP A 762 -33.71 -4.78 -5.28
N SER A 763 -32.85 -4.54 -6.26
CA SER A 763 -32.22 -5.57 -7.08
C SER A 763 -30.70 -5.51 -6.90
N PRO A 764 -30.04 -6.63 -6.59
CA PRO A 764 -28.59 -6.65 -6.45
C PRO A 764 -27.90 -6.57 -7.82
N LYS A 765 -26.67 -6.06 -7.83
CA LYS A 765 -25.74 -6.25 -8.95
C LYS A 765 -25.55 -7.75 -9.20
N SER A 766 -25.42 -8.15 -10.46
CA SER A 766 -25.18 -9.56 -10.81
C SER A 766 -23.76 -10.00 -10.47
N GLY A 767 -23.55 -11.28 -10.20
CA GLY A 767 -22.21 -11.82 -9.93
C GLY A 767 -21.21 -11.56 -11.07
N ALA A 768 -21.69 -11.57 -12.32
CA ALA A 768 -20.87 -11.22 -13.48
C ALA A 768 -20.45 -9.74 -13.50
N ALA A 769 -21.32 -8.82 -13.06
CA ALA A 769 -20.96 -7.41 -12.92
C ALA A 769 -19.96 -7.21 -11.77
N LEU A 770 -20.18 -7.88 -10.63
CA LEU A 770 -19.25 -7.85 -9.49
C LEU A 770 -17.85 -8.34 -9.90
N LEU A 771 -17.74 -9.44 -10.64
CA LEU A 771 -16.44 -9.93 -11.12
C LEU A 771 -15.82 -9.03 -12.20
N ASN A 772 -16.53 -8.77 -13.30
CA ASN A 772 -15.91 -8.21 -14.49
C ASN A 772 -15.80 -6.68 -14.49
N SER A 773 -16.60 -6.01 -13.67
CA SER A 773 -16.56 -4.56 -13.57
C SER A 773 -15.88 -4.11 -12.30
N HIS A 774 -16.22 -4.70 -11.15
CA HIS A 774 -15.81 -4.21 -9.83
C HIS A 774 -14.52 -4.88 -9.32
N TRP A 775 -14.50 -6.20 -9.17
CA TRP A 775 -13.34 -6.95 -8.66
C TRP A 775 -12.04 -6.62 -9.42
N ASP A 776 -12.12 -6.62 -10.76
CA ASP A 776 -10.99 -6.28 -11.63
C ASP A 776 -10.50 -4.83 -11.48
N ARG A 777 -11.34 -3.94 -10.95
CA ARG A 777 -11.05 -2.52 -10.71
C ARG A 777 -10.98 -2.16 -9.22
N THR A 778 -10.96 -3.13 -8.32
CA THR A 778 -10.71 -2.95 -6.88
C THR A 778 -9.51 -3.77 -6.48
N VAL A 779 -9.71 -5.07 -6.21
CA VAL A 779 -8.65 -6.04 -5.90
C VAL A 779 -7.66 -6.15 -7.06
N GLY A 780 -8.14 -6.01 -8.29
CA GLY A 780 -7.29 -5.93 -9.48
C GLY A 780 -6.46 -4.65 -9.60
N GLN A 781 -6.62 -3.68 -8.71
CA GLN A 781 -5.91 -2.40 -8.68
C GLN A 781 -5.37 -2.10 -7.27
N SER A 782 -4.96 -3.13 -6.51
CA SER A 782 -4.37 -3.03 -5.18
C SER A 782 -5.25 -2.31 -4.15
N ALA A 783 -6.58 -2.39 -4.29
CA ALA A 783 -7.56 -1.88 -3.32
C ALA A 783 -8.39 -3.02 -2.73
N VAL A 784 -8.81 -2.89 -1.47
CA VAL A 784 -9.79 -3.81 -0.86
C VAL A 784 -11.18 -3.47 -1.37
N MET A 785 -11.95 -4.50 -1.72
CA MET A 785 -13.37 -4.37 -2.08
C MET A 785 -14.23 -4.45 -0.82
N LEU A 786 -14.86 -3.35 -0.44
CA LEU A 786 -15.86 -3.30 0.63
C LEU A 786 -17.27 -3.32 0.02
N LEU A 787 -17.93 -4.47 0.05
CA LEU A 787 -19.24 -4.68 -0.58
C LEU A 787 -20.36 -4.71 0.46
N ASN A 788 -21.24 -3.71 0.40
CA ASN A 788 -22.40 -3.63 1.27
C ASN A 788 -23.53 -4.58 0.86
N VAL A 789 -23.99 -5.39 1.81
CA VAL A 789 -25.09 -6.34 1.70
C VAL A 789 -26.09 -6.00 2.81
N PRO A 790 -27.15 -5.24 2.53
CA PRO A 790 -28.04 -4.77 3.59
C PRO A 790 -29.07 -5.82 4.01
N PRO A 791 -29.20 -6.13 5.31
CA PRO A 791 -30.33 -6.87 5.83
C PRO A 791 -31.66 -6.11 5.64
N THR A 792 -32.71 -6.87 5.36
CA THR A 792 -34.08 -6.34 5.14
C THR A 792 -34.81 -6.14 6.47
N THR A 793 -36.04 -5.59 6.42
CA THR A 793 -36.91 -5.49 7.62
C THR A 793 -37.26 -6.84 8.24
N ALA A 794 -37.04 -7.95 7.54
CA ALA A 794 -37.19 -9.30 8.10
C ALA A 794 -36.04 -9.72 9.03
N GLY A 795 -34.94 -8.95 9.08
CA GLY A 795 -33.75 -9.32 9.85
C GLY A 795 -32.81 -10.29 9.12
N SER A 796 -32.98 -10.48 7.81
CA SER A 796 -32.15 -11.34 6.97
C SER A 796 -31.71 -10.64 5.68
N PHE A 797 -30.62 -11.10 5.06
CA PHE A 797 -30.33 -10.74 3.68
C PHE A 797 -31.47 -11.17 2.75
N ALA A 798 -31.71 -10.38 1.69
CA ALA A 798 -32.67 -10.75 0.66
C ALA A 798 -32.18 -12.00 -0.09
N PRO A 799 -33.04 -13.00 -0.40
CA PRO A 799 -32.63 -14.19 -1.15
C PRO A 799 -31.97 -13.88 -2.50
N SER A 800 -32.39 -12.82 -3.17
CA SER A 800 -31.76 -12.35 -4.41
C SER A 800 -30.33 -11.86 -4.19
N SER A 801 -30.04 -11.23 -3.05
CA SER A 801 -28.69 -10.78 -2.68
C SER A 801 -27.80 -11.98 -2.40
N VAL A 802 -28.29 -12.98 -1.65
CA VAL A 802 -27.55 -14.24 -1.41
C VAL A 802 -27.20 -14.92 -2.73
N ALA A 803 -28.17 -15.10 -3.63
CA ALA A 803 -27.94 -15.69 -4.96
C ALA A 803 -26.94 -14.90 -5.81
N ALA A 804 -26.88 -13.57 -5.68
CA ALA A 804 -25.90 -12.74 -6.37
C ALA A 804 -24.47 -12.95 -5.81
N LEU A 805 -24.34 -13.13 -4.49
CA LEU A 805 -23.06 -13.44 -3.85
C LEU A 805 -22.59 -14.87 -4.19
N GLU A 806 -23.48 -15.86 -4.17
CA GLU A 806 -23.24 -17.23 -4.64
C GLU A 806 -22.73 -17.25 -6.09
N SER A 807 -23.42 -16.51 -6.97
CA SER A 807 -22.99 -16.36 -8.36
C SER A 807 -21.62 -15.70 -8.46
N PHE A 808 -21.34 -14.68 -7.64
CA PHE A 808 -20.05 -13.98 -7.65
C PHE A 808 -18.91 -14.89 -7.16
N SER A 809 -19.09 -15.59 -6.04
CA SER A 809 -18.07 -16.50 -5.49
C SER A 809 -17.78 -17.65 -6.46
N SER A 810 -18.82 -18.21 -7.07
CA SER A 810 -18.73 -19.24 -8.09
C SER A 810 -17.92 -18.78 -9.30
N LEU A 811 -18.20 -17.59 -9.82
CA LEU A 811 -17.46 -17.03 -10.95
C LEU A 811 -16.01 -16.70 -10.59
N ARG A 812 -15.72 -16.27 -9.34
CA ARG A 812 -14.34 -16.08 -8.88
C ARG A 812 -13.57 -17.39 -8.83
N ARG A 813 -14.14 -18.47 -8.27
CA ARG A 813 -13.50 -19.80 -8.23
C ARG A 813 -13.24 -20.34 -9.64
N GLN A 814 -14.16 -20.13 -10.57
CA GLN A 814 -13.95 -20.50 -11.98
C GLN A 814 -12.81 -19.70 -12.64
N ALA A 815 -12.63 -18.44 -12.25
CA ALA A 815 -11.66 -17.54 -12.84
C ALA A 815 -10.25 -17.65 -12.24
N TYR A 816 -10.14 -17.99 -10.94
CA TYR A 816 -8.89 -17.91 -10.17
C TYR A 816 -8.49 -19.21 -9.46
N GLY A 817 -9.34 -20.24 -9.48
CA GLY A 817 -9.08 -21.50 -8.76
C GLY A 817 -8.02 -22.42 -9.37
N ASP A 818 -7.53 -22.12 -10.57
CA ASP A 818 -6.57 -22.95 -11.29
C ASP A 818 -5.39 -22.11 -11.83
N ASN A 819 -4.35 -21.96 -11.01
CA ASN A 819 -3.11 -21.28 -11.36
C ASN A 819 -2.13 -22.24 -12.06
N ALA A 820 -1.95 -22.09 -13.37
CA ALA A 820 -1.01 -22.89 -14.15
C ALA A 820 0.47 -22.57 -13.84
N ALA A 821 0.75 -21.37 -13.32
CA ALA A 821 2.11 -20.95 -13.01
C ALA A 821 2.59 -21.46 -11.65
N LEU A 822 1.71 -21.94 -10.76
CA LEU A 822 2.09 -22.39 -9.42
C LEU A 822 3.11 -23.54 -9.50
N GLY A 823 4.27 -23.35 -8.87
CA GLY A 823 5.42 -24.26 -8.90
C GLY A 823 6.12 -24.40 -10.25
N ALA A 824 5.76 -23.58 -11.26
CA ALA A 824 6.39 -23.60 -12.56
C ALA A 824 7.81 -22.99 -12.50
N SER A 825 8.67 -23.40 -13.43
CA SER A 825 10.03 -22.84 -13.53
C SER A 825 9.97 -21.39 -13.98
N ALA A 826 10.72 -20.51 -13.30
CA ALA A 826 10.80 -19.10 -13.62
C ALA A 826 12.26 -18.62 -13.59
N THR A 827 12.63 -17.79 -14.55
CA THR A 827 14.00 -17.24 -14.66
C THR A 827 13.98 -15.76 -15.05
N ALA A 828 14.92 -15.00 -14.53
CA ALA A 828 15.21 -13.64 -14.98
C ALA A 828 16.60 -13.62 -15.64
N GLY A 829 16.62 -13.68 -16.97
CA GLY A 829 17.87 -13.92 -17.71
C GLY A 829 18.44 -15.31 -17.41
N GLN A 830 19.49 -15.39 -16.60
CA GLN A 830 20.08 -16.65 -16.13
C GLN A 830 19.85 -16.89 -14.63
N ALA A 831 19.30 -15.92 -13.91
CA ALA A 831 19.01 -16.04 -12.49
C ALA A 831 17.72 -16.81 -12.26
N ASP A 832 17.69 -17.57 -11.16
CA ASP A 832 16.48 -18.21 -10.67
C ASP A 832 15.48 -17.13 -10.21
N ALA A 833 14.22 -17.32 -10.59
CA ALA A 833 13.12 -16.46 -10.22
C ALA A 833 11.90 -17.26 -9.75
N SER A 834 12.08 -18.52 -9.32
CA SER A 834 10.97 -19.40 -8.89
C SER A 834 10.14 -18.85 -7.73
N ALA A 835 10.67 -17.86 -6.98
CA ALA A 835 9.90 -17.14 -5.96
C ALA A 835 8.63 -16.50 -6.55
N VAL A 836 8.61 -16.08 -7.82
CA VAL A 836 7.40 -15.46 -8.42
C VAL A 836 6.28 -16.47 -8.69
N THR A 837 6.55 -17.77 -8.56
CA THR A 837 5.61 -18.85 -8.88
C THR A 837 5.36 -19.78 -7.69
N ASP A 838 5.84 -19.46 -6.49
CA ASP A 838 5.71 -20.31 -5.31
C ASP A 838 4.41 -20.07 -4.51
N GLY A 839 3.63 -19.05 -4.89
CA GLY A 839 2.38 -18.69 -4.22
C GLY A 839 2.57 -18.12 -2.80
N ASN A 840 3.77 -17.68 -2.46
CA ASN A 840 4.12 -17.08 -1.18
C ASN A 840 4.36 -15.57 -1.34
N LEU A 841 3.44 -14.75 -0.84
CA LEU A 841 3.52 -13.28 -0.90
C LEU A 841 4.58 -12.66 0.03
N ARG A 842 5.40 -13.48 0.69
CA ARG A 842 6.53 -13.09 1.55
C ARG A 842 7.88 -13.55 0.99
N SER A 843 7.91 -14.20 -0.17
CA SER A 843 9.11 -14.41 -0.98
C SER A 843 9.00 -13.60 -2.26
N SER A 844 10.13 -13.19 -2.83
CA SER A 844 10.13 -12.37 -4.04
C SER A 844 11.41 -12.52 -4.85
N TRP A 845 11.30 -12.25 -6.15
CA TRP A 845 12.46 -11.96 -7.00
C TRP A 845 12.73 -10.46 -7.00
N LEU A 846 13.97 -10.07 -6.71
CA LEU A 846 14.41 -8.68 -6.59
C LEU A 846 15.23 -8.25 -7.82
N SER A 847 14.87 -7.13 -8.43
CA SER A 847 15.62 -6.55 -9.55
C SER A 847 16.98 -5.99 -9.10
N GLU A 848 17.93 -5.81 -10.02
CA GLU A 848 19.21 -5.17 -9.65
C GLU A 848 19.04 -3.67 -9.36
N THR A 849 18.24 -2.99 -10.18
CA THR A 849 17.95 -1.56 -10.07
C THR A 849 16.52 -1.26 -10.53
N GLY A 850 16.06 -0.03 -10.37
CA GLY A 850 14.79 0.43 -10.98
C GLY A 850 14.85 0.61 -12.50
N GLU A 851 16.05 0.55 -13.09
CA GLU A 851 16.26 0.59 -14.54
C GLU A 851 16.38 -0.81 -15.15
N ASP A 852 16.41 -1.86 -14.33
CA ASP A 852 16.43 -3.24 -14.79
C ASP A 852 15.17 -3.54 -15.63
N ARG A 853 15.37 -4.07 -16.83
CA ARG A 853 14.32 -4.46 -17.78
C ARG A 853 14.43 -5.94 -18.14
N THR A 854 15.13 -6.73 -17.31
CA THR A 854 15.28 -8.17 -17.51
C THR A 854 13.91 -8.83 -17.42
N PRO A 855 13.44 -9.51 -18.50
CA PRO A 855 12.15 -10.18 -18.44
C PRO A 855 12.20 -11.39 -17.51
N ILE A 856 11.21 -11.52 -16.64
CA ILE A 856 10.97 -12.74 -15.88
C ILE A 856 10.17 -13.67 -16.78
N THR A 857 10.74 -14.82 -17.13
CA THR A 857 10.15 -15.82 -18.02
C THR A 857 9.68 -17.01 -17.20
N VAL A 858 8.40 -17.35 -17.32
CA VAL A 858 7.78 -18.54 -16.72
C VAL A 858 7.55 -19.58 -17.80
N ASP A 859 7.97 -20.82 -17.55
CA ASP A 859 7.69 -21.99 -18.38
C ASP A 859 6.70 -22.91 -17.69
N LEU A 860 5.47 -22.97 -18.23
CA LEU A 860 4.37 -23.78 -17.70
C LEU A 860 4.58 -25.30 -17.91
N GLY A 861 5.66 -25.70 -18.59
CA GLY A 861 5.99 -27.09 -18.93
C GLY A 861 5.16 -27.66 -20.08
N GLN A 862 3.97 -27.12 -20.32
CA GLN A 862 3.10 -27.45 -21.45
C GLN A 862 2.21 -26.26 -21.86
N PRO A 863 1.78 -26.18 -23.13
CA PRO A 863 0.85 -25.14 -23.56
C PRO A 863 -0.44 -25.13 -22.73
N SER A 864 -0.75 -23.99 -22.12
CA SER A 864 -1.94 -23.81 -21.28
C SER A 864 -2.73 -22.59 -21.73
N THR A 865 -4.06 -22.67 -21.68
CA THR A 865 -4.96 -21.57 -22.04
C THR A 865 -5.18 -20.66 -20.84
N VAL A 866 -4.67 -19.44 -20.92
CA VAL A 866 -4.76 -18.40 -19.89
C VAL A 866 -5.80 -17.36 -20.30
N SER A 867 -6.66 -16.96 -19.36
CA SER A 867 -7.67 -15.90 -19.57
C SER A 867 -7.44 -14.68 -18.68
N ARG A 868 -6.82 -14.90 -17.52
CA ARG A 868 -6.56 -13.90 -16.48
C ARG A 868 -5.21 -14.18 -15.84
N MET A 869 -4.61 -13.16 -15.27
CA MET A 869 -3.39 -13.27 -14.48
C MET A 869 -3.47 -12.32 -13.29
N SER A 870 -2.76 -12.64 -12.21
CA SER A 870 -2.51 -11.72 -11.11
C SER A 870 -1.02 -11.52 -10.90
N LEU A 871 -0.65 -10.35 -10.39
CA LEU A 871 0.70 -9.99 -10.02
C LEU A 871 0.71 -9.33 -8.65
N ALA A 872 1.78 -9.52 -7.88
CA ALA A 872 2.01 -8.84 -6.61
C ALA A 872 3.46 -8.37 -6.49
N GLU A 873 3.65 -7.20 -5.90
CA GLU A 873 4.96 -6.73 -5.43
C GLU A 873 5.17 -7.11 -3.96
N ASP A 874 6.42 -7.30 -3.55
CA ASP A 874 6.79 -7.37 -2.14
C ASP A 874 6.81 -5.97 -1.52
N THR A 875 5.62 -5.53 -1.14
CA THR A 875 5.43 -4.16 -0.67
C THR A 875 5.93 -3.94 0.76
N LEU A 876 6.03 -4.99 1.59
CA LEU A 876 6.47 -4.89 2.97
C LEU A 876 7.94 -4.51 3.08
N ASP A 877 8.80 -5.21 2.33
CA ASP A 877 10.24 -5.00 2.38
C ASP A 877 10.72 -4.00 1.33
N HIS A 878 10.07 -4.01 0.15
CA HIS A 878 10.52 -3.22 -0.99
C HIS A 878 9.58 -2.08 -1.38
N GLY A 879 8.39 -1.94 -0.78
CA GLY A 879 7.42 -0.90 -1.11
C GLY A 879 6.80 -1.10 -2.48
N GLN A 880 5.93 -0.18 -2.90
CA GLN A 880 5.35 -0.20 -4.24
C GLN A 880 6.26 0.58 -5.20
N GLN A 881 6.66 -0.05 -6.30
CA GLN A 881 7.72 0.46 -7.17
C GLN A 881 7.31 0.52 -8.64
N VAL A 882 6.64 -0.52 -9.14
CA VAL A 882 6.32 -0.67 -10.57
C VAL A 882 5.34 0.41 -11.01
N ARG A 883 5.71 1.15 -12.07
CA ARG A 883 4.85 2.15 -12.73
C ARG A 883 4.12 1.58 -13.93
N SER A 884 4.79 0.69 -14.66
CA SER A 884 4.25 0.04 -15.84
C SER A 884 4.99 -1.26 -16.16
N PHE A 885 4.28 -2.18 -16.80
CA PHE A 885 4.81 -3.46 -17.25
C PHE A 885 4.13 -3.93 -18.53
N THR A 886 4.77 -4.88 -19.21
CA THR A 886 4.25 -5.58 -20.38
C THR A 886 4.29 -7.08 -20.13
N VAL A 887 3.24 -7.78 -20.57
CA VAL A 887 3.18 -9.25 -20.55
C VAL A 887 3.15 -9.76 -21.98
N GLU A 888 4.01 -10.75 -22.26
CA GLU A 888 4.14 -11.39 -23.56
C GLU A 888 4.07 -12.91 -23.42
N TYR A 889 3.69 -13.58 -24.49
CA TYR A 889 3.74 -15.03 -24.62
C TYR A 889 4.54 -15.42 -25.86
N LEU A 890 5.17 -16.59 -25.82
CA LEU A 890 5.91 -17.10 -26.96
C LEU A 890 4.97 -17.80 -27.95
N ASN A 891 4.95 -17.33 -29.19
CA ASN A 891 4.21 -17.92 -30.31
C ASN A 891 5.17 -18.30 -31.44
N GLY A 892 5.43 -19.60 -31.60
CA GLY A 892 6.55 -20.07 -32.43
C GLY A 892 7.86 -19.54 -31.84
N ASP A 893 8.60 -18.76 -32.61
CA ASP A 893 9.87 -18.15 -32.18
C ASP A 893 9.73 -16.65 -31.85
N THR A 894 8.50 -16.14 -31.77
CA THR A 894 8.24 -14.70 -31.59
C THR A 894 7.48 -14.43 -30.29
N TRP A 895 7.99 -13.50 -29.49
CA TRP A 895 7.27 -12.96 -28.35
C TRP A 895 6.17 -12.00 -28.82
N VAL A 896 4.94 -12.26 -28.39
CA VAL A 896 3.75 -11.48 -28.74
C VAL A 896 3.17 -10.86 -27.48
N GLN A 897 2.90 -9.57 -27.51
CA GLN A 897 2.29 -8.85 -26.39
C GLN A 897 0.86 -9.34 -26.14
N ALA A 898 0.62 -9.86 -24.93
CA ALA A 898 -0.70 -10.24 -24.44
C ALA A 898 -1.42 -9.05 -23.79
N ALA A 899 -0.70 -8.27 -22.98
CA ALA A 899 -1.26 -7.15 -22.22
C ALA A 899 -0.18 -6.14 -21.80
N THR A 900 -0.63 -4.96 -21.38
CA THR A 900 0.17 -3.97 -20.66
C THR A 900 -0.56 -3.57 -19.39
N GLY A 901 0.19 -3.11 -18.39
CA GLY A 901 -0.36 -2.64 -17.12
C GLY A 901 0.43 -1.45 -16.56
N THR A 902 -0.15 -0.85 -15.54
CA THR A 902 0.39 0.29 -14.77
C THR A 902 0.98 -0.21 -13.46
N THR A 903 0.53 0.30 -12.31
CA THR A 903 0.98 -0.15 -10.99
C THR A 903 0.58 -1.58 -10.70
N ILE A 904 1.38 -2.26 -9.87
CA ILE A 904 1.09 -3.61 -9.38
C ILE A 904 0.58 -3.54 -7.93
N GLY A 905 1.41 -3.08 -6.97
CA GLY A 905 1.05 -3.05 -5.57
C GLY A 905 0.88 -4.44 -4.96
N VAL A 906 -0.01 -4.58 -3.98
CA VAL A 906 -0.28 -5.87 -3.31
C VAL A 906 -0.99 -6.85 -4.26
N SER A 907 -1.77 -6.34 -5.21
CA SER A 907 -2.45 -7.18 -6.20
C SER A 907 -2.81 -6.39 -7.46
N ARG A 908 -2.47 -6.96 -8.62
CA ARG A 908 -2.88 -6.48 -9.94
C ARG A 908 -3.44 -7.62 -10.76
N ILE A 909 -4.71 -7.52 -11.12
CA ILE A 909 -5.38 -8.50 -11.98
C ILE A 909 -5.44 -7.93 -13.39
N VAL A 910 -5.00 -8.74 -14.36
CA VAL A 910 -5.09 -8.41 -15.78
C VAL A 910 -5.96 -9.45 -16.47
N LYS A 911 -7.13 -9.00 -16.94
CA LYS A 911 -8.00 -9.80 -17.81
C LYS A 911 -7.52 -9.66 -19.26
N LEU A 912 -7.23 -10.78 -19.91
CA LEU A 912 -6.86 -10.76 -21.33
C LEU A 912 -8.08 -10.47 -22.19
N ALA A 913 -7.87 -9.74 -23.29
CA ALA A 913 -8.93 -9.42 -24.25
C ALA A 913 -9.52 -10.69 -24.89
N ASN A 914 -8.67 -11.70 -25.12
CA ASN A 914 -9.04 -13.04 -25.55
C ASN A 914 -8.19 -14.06 -24.78
N PRO A 915 -8.71 -15.26 -24.46
CA PRO A 915 -7.88 -16.34 -23.94
C PRO A 915 -6.72 -16.68 -24.89
N VAL A 916 -5.54 -16.93 -24.34
CA VAL A 916 -4.32 -17.24 -25.10
C VAL A 916 -3.76 -18.57 -24.64
N THR A 917 -3.48 -19.46 -25.58
CA THR A 917 -2.81 -20.74 -25.31
C THR A 917 -1.31 -20.61 -25.58
N ALA A 918 -0.49 -20.73 -24.55
CA ALA A 918 0.97 -20.69 -24.67
C ALA A 918 1.64 -21.46 -23.52
N GLN A 919 2.87 -21.92 -23.73
CA GLN A 919 3.67 -22.58 -22.70
C GLN A 919 4.59 -21.60 -21.97
N GLN A 920 5.24 -20.71 -22.72
CA GLN A 920 6.18 -19.75 -22.15
C GLN A 920 5.59 -18.34 -22.17
N TRP A 921 5.72 -17.69 -21.04
CA TRP A 921 5.22 -16.35 -20.78
C TRP A 921 6.37 -15.52 -20.21
N ARG A 922 6.40 -14.21 -20.49
CA ARG A 922 7.29 -13.31 -19.77
C ARG A 922 6.62 -12.02 -19.37
N ILE A 923 7.00 -11.50 -18.21
CA ILE A 923 6.72 -10.13 -17.79
C ILE A 923 7.98 -9.29 -17.88
N THR A 924 7.85 -8.09 -18.42
CA THR A 924 8.89 -7.06 -18.39
C THR A 924 8.35 -5.83 -17.69
N VAL A 925 8.92 -5.48 -16.54
CA VAL A 925 8.70 -4.16 -15.92
C VAL A 925 9.33 -3.12 -16.83
N THR A 926 8.54 -2.16 -17.31
CA THR A 926 9.01 -1.13 -18.26
C THR A 926 9.39 0.18 -17.58
N SER A 927 8.92 0.41 -16.36
CA SER A 927 9.30 1.54 -15.51
C SER A 927 9.02 1.25 -14.03
N ALA A 928 9.92 1.64 -13.14
CA ALA A 928 9.80 1.49 -11.69
C ALA A 928 10.49 2.64 -10.92
N ARG A 929 9.97 3.01 -9.74
CA ARG A 929 10.50 4.13 -8.90
C ARG A 929 11.91 3.86 -8.38
N GLY A 930 12.19 2.62 -8.03
CA GLY A 930 13.49 2.14 -7.59
C GLY A 930 13.61 0.65 -7.86
N GLN A 931 14.53 -0.01 -7.18
CA GLN A 931 14.63 -1.47 -7.15
C GLN A 931 13.26 -2.06 -6.80
N TYR A 932 12.78 -3.04 -7.57
CA TYR A 932 11.45 -3.60 -7.42
C TYR A 932 11.51 -5.11 -7.18
N ALA A 933 10.54 -5.61 -6.44
CA ALA A 933 10.46 -7.01 -6.05
C ALA A 933 9.10 -7.58 -6.47
N ILE A 934 9.11 -8.64 -7.28
CA ILE A 934 7.89 -9.34 -7.71
C ILE A 934 7.72 -10.56 -6.81
N ALA A 935 6.62 -10.60 -6.06
CA ALA A 935 6.32 -11.65 -5.10
C ALA A 935 5.50 -12.79 -5.72
N ASP A 936 4.51 -12.46 -6.56
CA ASP A 936 3.68 -13.47 -7.23
C ASP A 936 3.40 -13.08 -8.68
N TRP A 937 3.37 -14.08 -9.55
CA TRP A 937 2.81 -14.01 -10.89
C TRP A 937 2.03 -15.28 -11.22
N SER A 938 0.71 -15.20 -11.04
CA SER A 938 -0.22 -16.28 -11.32
C SER A 938 -0.82 -16.18 -12.73
N LEU A 939 -0.93 -17.32 -13.41
CA LEU A 939 -1.50 -17.45 -14.75
C LEU A 939 -2.71 -18.40 -14.70
N TYR A 940 -3.92 -17.85 -14.77
CA TYR A 940 -5.14 -18.60 -14.47
C TYR A 940 -5.80 -19.21 -15.71
N ARG A 941 -6.10 -20.50 -15.60
CA ARG A 941 -6.97 -21.23 -16.52
C ARG A 941 -8.42 -20.98 -16.12
N GLN A 942 -9.26 -20.68 -17.12
CA GLN A 942 -10.70 -20.52 -16.88
C GLN A 942 -11.35 -21.90 -16.78
N ALA A 943 -11.91 -22.24 -15.62
CA ALA A 943 -12.73 -23.44 -15.47
C ALA A 943 -14.10 -23.27 -16.14
N ALA A 944 -14.63 -24.36 -16.71
CA ALA A 944 -15.94 -24.38 -17.35
C ALA A 944 -17.11 -24.43 -16.34
N THR A 945 -16.85 -24.99 -15.16
CA THR A 945 -17.78 -25.10 -14.04
C THR A 945 -17.05 -24.74 -12.76
N ASP A 946 -17.81 -24.34 -11.75
CA ASP A 946 -17.27 -24.06 -10.42
C ASP A 946 -16.65 -25.32 -9.81
N PRO A 947 -15.34 -25.29 -9.46
CA PRO A 947 -14.70 -26.43 -8.79
C PRO A 947 -15.15 -26.60 -7.34
N GLY A 948 -15.83 -25.61 -6.75
CA GLY A 948 -16.12 -25.56 -5.32
C GLY A 948 -14.89 -25.15 -4.50
N LYS A 949 -15.07 -25.05 -3.18
CA LYS A 949 -13.95 -24.82 -2.25
C LYS A 949 -13.20 -26.13 -1.99
N PRO A 950 -11.88 -26.12 -1.78
CA PRO A 950 -11.14 -27.31 -1.37
C PRO A 950 -11.71 -27.90 -0.08
N THR A 951 -12.02 -29.20 -0.09
CA THR A 951 -12.47 -29.97 1.07
C THR A 951 -11.33 -30.74 1.74
N GLU A 952 -10.21 -30.89 1.05
CA GLU A 952 -9.06 -31.67 1.48
C GLU A 952 -7.79 -30.95 1.01
N LEU A 953 -6.80 -30.80 1.88
CA LEU A 953 -5.51 -30.19 1.58
C LEU A 953 -4.34 -30.98 2.14
N TRP A 954 -3.28 -31.06 1.36
CA TRP A 954 -2.04 -31.73 1.72
C TRP A 954 -0.91 -30.70 1.81
N ILE A 955 -0.22 -30.68 2.95
CA ILE A 955 0.84 -29.71 3.28
C ILE A 955 2.14 -30.47 3.52
N ASP A 956 3.18 -30.12 2.78
CA ASP A 956 4.55 -30.62 2.94
C ASP A 956 5.55 -29.51 2.64
N CYS A 957 6.04 -28.85 3.69
CA CYS A 957 7.03 -27.78 3.57
C CYS A 957 8.41 -28.25 3.09
N SER A 958 8.63 -29.57 2.97
CA SER A 958 9.83 -30.15 2.36
C SER A 958 9.71 -30.35 0.85
N ALA A 959 8.52 -30.14 0.27
CA ALA A 959 8.31 -30.30 -1.15
C ALA A 959 9.11 -29.23 -1.95
N PRO A 960 9.85 -29.64 -3.00
CA PRO A 960 10.81 -28.78 -3.69
C PRO A 960 10.16 -27.65 -4.50
N THR A 961 8.86 -27.75 -4.78
CA THR A 961 8.10 -26.78 -5.58
C THR A 961 6.72 -26.62 -4.99
N ALA A 962 6.18 -25.41 -5.02
CA ALA A 962 4.83 -25.13 -4.55
C ALA A 962 3.76 -25.91 -5.33
N GLY A 963 2.74 -26.33 -4.60
CA GLY A 963 1.64 -27.13 -5.13
C GLY A 963 0.27 -26.55 -4.78
N SER A 964 -0.74 -27.05 -5.47
CA SER A 964 -2.14 -26.64 -5.31
C SER A 964 -2.83 -27.26 -4.08
N GLY A 965 -2.09 -27.98 -3.23
CA GLY A 965 -2.62 -28.64 -2.04
C GLY A 965 -3.21 -30.02 -2.27
N THR A 966 -2.95 -30.66 -3.42
CA THR A 966 -3.28 -32.07 -3.62
C THR A 966 -2.16 -32.95 -3.06
N LYS A 967 -2.44 -34.23 -2.76
CA LYS A 967 -1.42 -35.16 -2.24
C LYS A 967 -0.15 -35.23 -3.10
N ASP A 968 -0.31 -35.20 -4.42
CA ASP A 968 0.80 -35.25 -5.39
C ASP A 968 1.48 -33.88 -5.59
N ARG A 969 0.80 -32.79 -5.27
CA ARG A 969 1.30 -31.40 -5.37
C ARG A 969 0.95 -30.66 -4.08
N PRO A 970 1.59 -31.00 -2.95
CA PRO A 970 1.26 -30.43 -1.65
C PRO A 970 1.64 -28.95 -1.60
N ILE A 971 0.96 -28.22 -0.71
CA ILE A 971 1.37 -26.86 -0.30
C ILE A 971 2.73 -26.97 0.39
N ASN A 972 3.69 -26.15 0.00
CA ASN A 972 5.05 -26.18 0.57
C ASN A 972 5.38 -24.95 1.43
N SER A 973 4.44 -24.00 1.55
CA SER A 973 4.53 -22.87 2.47
C SER A 973 3.15 -22.54 3.02
N LEU A 974 3.06 -22.28 4.33
CA LEU A 974 1.80 -21.86 4.95
C LEU A 974 1.30 -20.51 4.44
N GLU A 975 2.18 -19.69 3.85
CA GLU A 975 1.79 -18.44 3.21
C GLU A 975 0.83 -18.66 2.02
N GLN A 976 0.84 -19.84 1.39
CA GLN A 976 -0.15 -20.20 0.36
C GLN A 976 -1.59 -20.25 0.90
N LEU A 977 -1.78 -20.44 2.21
CA LEU A 977 -3.11 -20.47 2.85
C LEU A 977 -3.75 -19.09 2.96
N ARG A 978 -2.96 -18.01 2.87
CA ARG A 978 -3.38 -16.62 3.10
C ARG A 978 -4.57 -16.20 2.23
N GLN A 979 -4.58 -16.62 0.97
CA GLN A 979 -5.66 -16.36 0.00
C GLN A 979 -6.60 -17.56 -0.18
N LEU A 980 -6.25 -18.72 0.35
CA LEU A 980 -7.03 -19.94 0.17
C LEU A 980 -8.28 -19.91 1.07
N ASP A 981 -9.39 -20.40 0.54
CA ASP A 981 -10.68 -20.44 1.23
C ASP A 981 -11.20 -21.87 1.22
N LEU A 982 -11.33 -22.49 2.40
CA LEU A 982 -11.66 -23.90 2.53
C LEU A 982 -13.15 -24.12 2.70
N ALA A 983 -13.59 -25.31 2.28
CA ALA A 983 -14.95 -25.75 2.56
C ALA A 983 -15.17 -25.90 4.07
N PRO A 984 -16.41 -25.73 4.56
CA PRO A 984 -16.73 -26.02 5.95
C PRO A 984 -16.42 -27.48 6.31
N GLY A 985 -15.68 -27.69 7.39
CA GLY A 985 -15.20 -29.01 7.83
C GLY A 985 -14.24 -29.68 6.85
N ALA A 986 -13.34 -28.89 6.24
CA ALA A 986 -12.27 -29.43 5.40
C ALA A 986 -11.24 -30.22 6.21
N ASP A 987 -10.59 -31.19 5.55
CA ASP A 987 -9.50 -31.99 6.10
C ASP A 987 -8.14 -31.42 5.67
N LEU A 988 -7.22 -31.24 6.61
CA LEU A 988 -5.86 -30.75 6.37
C LEU A 988 -4.86 -31.81 6.83
N HIS A 989 -4.13 -32.36 5.88
CA HIS A 989 -3.11 -33.39 6.10
C HIS A 989 -1.73 -32.75 6.05
N VAL A 990 -1.03 -32.70 7.18
CA VAL A 990 0.32 -32.15 7.28
C VAL A 990 1.36 -33.27 7.30
N LYS A 991 2.40 -33.18 6.47
CA LYS A 991 3.43 -34.22 6.38
C LYS A 991 4.10 -34.42 7.74
N SER A 992 4.08 -35.66 8.24
CA SER A 992 4.74 -36.04 9.49
C SER A 992 6.19 -35.56 9.54
N GLY A 993 6.56 -34.90 10.63
CA GLY A 993 7.92 -34.40 10.88
C GLY A 993 8.37 -33.24 9.98
N THR A 994 7.51 -32.68 9.12
CA THR A 994 7.88 -31.53 8.30
C THR A 994 8.13 -30.28 9.16
N ALA A 995 9.05 -29.43 8.70
CA ALA A 995 9.37 -28.17 9.35
C ALA A 995 9.02 -27.02 8.40
N CYS A 996 7.96 -26.30 8.75
CA CYS A 996 7.54 -25.11 8.03
C CYS A 996 8.14 -23.86 8.67
N GLU A 997 8.44 -22.87 7.82
CA GLU A 997 8.78 -21.53 8.29
C GLU A 997 7.63 -20.91 9.10
N ALA A 998 7.97 -19.94 9.96
CA ALA A 998 6.96 -19.19 10.70
C ALA A 998 6.02 -18.47 9.73
N SER A 999 4.73 -18.44 10.03
CA SER A 999 3.73 -17.80 9.18
C SER A 999 2.68 -17.06 10.01
N THR A 1000 2.29 -15.88 9.54
CA THR A 1000 1.17 -15.12 10.10
C THR A 1000 -0.14 -15.38 9.36
N ALA A 1001 -0.13 -16.18 8.29
CA ALA A 1001 -1.30 -16.44 7.48
C ALA A 1001 -2.50 -16.92 8.33
N SER A 1002 -3.68 -16.45 7.97
CA SER A 1002 -4.92 -16.90 8.59
C SER A 1002 -5.39 -18.20 7.93
N LEU A 1003 -5.94 -19.11 8.73
CA LEU A 1003 -6.63 -20.29 8.22
C LEU A 1003 -8.10 -19.94 7.98
N TRP A 1004 -8.49 -19.74 6.73
CA TRP A 1004 -9.86 -19.35 6.39
C TRP A 1004 -10.79 -20.56 6.24
N ALA A 1005 -11.00 -21.27 7.34
CA ALA A 1005 -11.85 -22.44 7.46
C ALA A 1005 -12.69 -22.38 8.74
N TYR A 1006 -13.80 -23.11 8.77
CA TYR A 1006 -14.59 -23.31 9.99
C TYR A 1006 -15.27 -24.68 9.95
N GLY A 1007 -15.55 -25.27 11.11
CA GLY A 1007 -16.24 -26.55 11.25
C GLY A 1007 -17.63 -26.39 11.89
N THR A 1008 -18.35 -27.50 11.97
CA THR A 1008 -19.53 -27.63 12.84
C THR A 1008 -19.28 -28.76 13.84
N ALA A 1009 -20.12 -28.86 14.87
CA ALA A 1009 -20.04 -29.97 15.83
C ALA A 1009 -20.17 -31.36 15.16
N ASP A 1010 -20.90 -31.46 14.05
CA ASP A 1010 -21.08 -32.71 13.30
C ASP A 1010 -20.03 -32.90 12.19
N ASN A 1011 -19.35 -31.83 11.79
CA ASN A 1011 -18.35 -31.83 10.72
C ASN A 1011 -17.23 -30.82 11.03
N PRO A 1012 -16.34 -31.14 11.99
CA PRO A 1012 -15.23 -30.27 12.36
C PRO A 1012 -14.21 -30.17 11.22
N VAL A 1013 -13.40 -29.10 11.22
CA VAL A 1013 -12.19 -29.06 10.39
C VAL A 1013 -11.16 -29.95 11.07
N VAL A 1014 -10.71 -30.99 10.39
CA VAL A 1014 -9.74 -31.94 10.96
C VAL A 1014 -8.36 -31.60 10.44
N VAL A 1015 -7.40 -31.42 11.35
CA VAL A 1015 -5.98 -31.30 11.00
C VAL A 1015 -5.24 -32.50 11.56
N ASP A 1016 -4.60 -33.28 10.69
CA ASP A 1016 -3.88 -34.49 11.06
C ASP A 1016 -2.48 -34.57 10.42
N THR A 1017 -1.78 -35.66 10.73
CA THR A 1017 -0.52 -35.99 10.07
C THR A 1017 -0.69 -37.12 9.05
N TYR A 1018 0.06 -37.03 7.95
CA TYR A 1018 0.18 -38.13 6.99
C TYR A 1018 1.62 -38.63 6.84
N ASP A 1019 1.74 -39.88 6.40
CA ASP A 1019 3.02 -40.61 6.23
C ASP A 1019 3.90 -40.66 7.50
N GLY A 1020 3.26 -40.69 8.68
CA GLY A 1020 3.90 -40.83 9.99
C GLY A 1020 3.11 -40.14 11.10
N PHE A 1021 3.69 -40.11 12.30
CA PHE A 1021 3.06 -39.57 13.53
C PHE A 1021 3.89 -38.48 14.20
N ASP A 1022 5.04 -38.12 13.64
CA ASP A 1022 5.87 -37.05 14.19
C ASP A 1022 5.15 -35.72 13.98
N LEU A 1023 4.91 -35.00 15.08
CA LEU A 1023 4.24 -33.70 15.02
C LEU A 1023 5.06 -32.72 14.15
N PRO A 1024 4.46 -32.08 13.14
CA PRO A 1024 5.10 -31.05 12.35
C PRO A 1024 5.49 -29.85 13.23
N THR A 1025 6.45 -29.07 12.75
CA THR A 1025 6.83 -27.80 13.39
C THR A 1025 6.58 -26.62 12.47
N ILE A 1026 6.14 -25.50 13.04
CA ILE A 1026 5.90 -24.23 12.35
C ILE A 1026 6.66 -23.15 13.11
N GLY A 1027 7.64 -22.51 12.47
CA GLY A 1027 8.50 -21.52 13.14
C GLY A 1027 9.26 -22.09 14.35
N GLY A 1028 9.57 -23.38 14.33
CA GLY A 1028 10.25 -24.09 15.42
C GLY A 1028 9.35 -24.46 16.62
N ARG A 1029 8.03 -24.25 16.53
CA ARG A 1029 7.05 -24.66 17.55
C ARG A 1029 6.17 -25.81 17.04
N PRO A 1030 5.57 -26.63 17.92
CA PRO A 1030 4.60 -27.65 17.50
C PRO A 1030 3.48 -27.05 16.65
N ALA A 1031 3.12 -27.69 15.55
CA ALA A 1031 2.10 -27.19 14.64
C ALA A 1031 0.71 -27.02 15.31
N THR A 1032 0.42 -27.79 16.37
CA THR A 1032 -0.77 -27.62 17.22
C THR A 1032 -0.98 -26.17 17.63
N GLU A 1033 0.08 -25.48 18.07
CA GLU A 1033 0.01 -24.09 18.54
C GLU A 1033 -0.35 -23.09 17.43
N TRP A 1034 -0.14 -23.45 16.16
CA TRP A 1034 -0.48 -22.58 15.03
C TRP A 1034 -1.91 -22.81 14.55
N PHE A 1035 -2.39 -24.07 14.51
CA PHE A 1035 -3.74 -24.39 14.05
C PHE A 1035 -4.81 -24.09 15.11
N GLU A 1036 -4.47 -24.20 16.39
CA GLU A 1036 -5.39 -23.85 17.49
C GLU A 1036 -5.77 -22.36 17.43
N GLY A 1037 -7.08 -22.08 17.39
CA GLY A 1037 -7.60 -20.71 17.33
C GLY A 1037 -7.41 -20.01 15.99
N ARG A 1038 -6.90 -20.68 14.96
CA ARG A 1038 -6.85 -20.13 13.59
C ARG A 1038 -8.01 -20.66 12.76
N GLY A 1039 -8.89 -19.74 12.39
CA GLY A 1039 -10.15 -20.03 11.70
C GLY A 1039 -11.36 -19.80 12.60
N GLY A 1040 -12.45 -20.49 12.30
CA GLY A 1040 -13.66 -20.48 13.11
C GLY A 1040 -13.66 -21.50 14.24
N ASP A 1041 -14.82 -21.71 14.83
CA ASP A 1041 -15.02 -22.77 15.83
C ASP A 1041 -14.89 -24.16 15.18
N HIS A 1042 -14.62 -25.17 16.02
CA HIS A 1042 -14.53 -26.59 15.62
C HIS A 1042 -13.39 -26.92 14.65
N VAL A 1043 -12.22 -26.30 14.85
CA VAL A 1043 -10.94 -26.78 14.29
C VAL A 1043 -10.30 -27.75 15.28
N GLU A 1044 -10.19 -29.01 14.87
CA GLU A 1044 -9.66 -30.11 15.66
C GLU A 1044 -8.29 -30.50 15.13
N ALA A 1045 -7.22 -30.07 15.82
CA ALA A 1045 -5.85 -30.30 15.38
C ALA A 1045 -5.16 -31.40 16.21
N PHE A 1046 -4.66 -32.43 15.52
CA PHE A 1046 -3.78 -33.47 16.06
C PHE A 1046 -4.33 -34.25 17.28
N LEU A 1047 -5.66 -34.33 17.43
CA LEU A 1047 -6.36 -34.91 18.59
C LEU A 1047 -6.06 -36.40 18.89
N ARG A 1048 -5.40 -37.11 17.97
CA ARG A 1048 -5.06 -38.54 18.09
C ARG A 1048 -3.56 -38.83 18.13
N ILE A 1049 -2.71 -37.81 18.23
CA ILE A 1049 -1.25 -37.99 18.30
C ILE A 1049 -0.84 -38.04 19.78
N THR A 1050 -1.32 -39.06 20.50
CA THR A 1050 -0.57 -39.58 21.65
C THR A 1050 0.55 -40.46 21.10
N ALA A 1051 1.72 -40.48 21.76
CA ALA A 1051 2.81 -41.36 21.36
C ALA A 1051 2.28 -42.79 21.22
N ASN A 1052 2.54 -43.45 20.08
CA ASN A 1052 2.09 -44.81 19.82
C ASN A 1052 2.42 -45.72 21.02
N GLU A 1053 1.39 -46.24 21.70
CA GLU A 1053 1.55 -47.13 22.84
C GLU A 1053 1.64 -48.56 22.32
N ALA A 1054 2.71 -49.28 22.65
CA ALA A 1054 2.83 -50.67 22.20
C ALA A 1054 1.64 -51.51 22.71
N PRO A 1055 1.11 -52.44 21.91
CA PRO A 1055 -0.05 -53.24 22.28
C PRO A 1055 0.10 -53.92 23.63
N VAL A 1056 -0.92 -53.89 24.47
CA VAL A 1056 -0.91 -54.65 25.73
C VAL A 1056 -1.41 -56.06 25.44
N VAL A 1057 -0.49 -57.03 25.45
CA VAL A 1057 -0.81 -58.45 25.31
C VAL A 1057 -1.08 -59.02 26.71
N GLU A 1058 -2.27 -59.55 26.94
CA GLU A 1058 -2.57 -60.27 28.17
C GLU A 1058 -1.65 -61.49 28.29
N ALA A 1059 -1.21 -61.81 29.52
CA ALA A 1059 -0.35 -62.97 29.74
C ALA A 1059 -1.01 -64.25 29.19
N ILE A 1060 -0.37 -64.85 28.19
CA ILE A 1060 -0.81 -66.11 27.59
C ILE A 1060 -0.35 -67.24 28.52
N PRO A 1061 -1.26 -68.00 29.15
CA PRO A 1061 -0.84 -69.09 30.02
C PRO A 1061 -0.21 -70.22 29.20
N ASP A 1062 0.82 -70.85 29.77
CA ASP A 1062 1.36 -72.09 29.24
C ASP A 1062 0.24 -73.12 29.04
N ALA A 1063 0.27 -73.80 27.90
CA ALA A 1063 -0.78 -74.73 27.50
C ALA A 1063 -0.19 -76.08 27.15
N THR A 1064 -0.92 -77.14 27.48
CA THR A 1064 -0.53 -78.52 27.16
C THR A 1064 -1.60 -79.18 26.31
N PHE A 1065 -1.20 -79.71 25.16
CA PHE A 1065 -2.06 -80.47 24.26
C PHE A 1065 -1.48 -81.87 24.07
N VAL A 1066 -2.33 -82.78 23.59
CA VAL A 1066 -1.93 -84.13 23.24
C VAL A 1066 -1.71 -84.20 21.73
N GLU A 1067 -0.64 -84.88 21.29
CA GLU A 1067 -0.36 -85.05 19.86
C GLU A 1067 -1.60 -85.52 19.07
N GLY A 1068 -1.87 -84.89 17.93
CA GLY A 1068 -3.02 -85.20 17.07
C GLY A 1068 -4.38 -84.60 17.48
N THR A 1069 -4.48 -83.85 18.58
CA THR A 1069 -5.70 -83.11 18.95
C THR A 1069 -5.67 -81.65 18.47
N PRO A 1070 -6.81 -81.04 18.12
CA PRO A 1070 -6.86 -79.62 17.75
C PRO A 1070 -6.40 -78.71 18.90
N VAL A 1071 -5.40 -77.88 18.60
CA VAL A 1071 -5.00 -76.72 19.39
C VAL A 1071 -5.94 -75.57 19.02
N ALA A 1072 -6.44 -74.84 20.03
CA ALA A 1072 -7.19 -73.60 19.86
C ALA A 1072 -6.91 -72.69 21.07
N LEU A 1073 -6.17 -71.62 20.86
CA LEU A 1073 -5.82 -70.61 21.86
C LEU A 1073 -6.08 -69.22 21.27
N ALA A 1074 -6.80 -68.38 22.00
CA ALA A 1074 -7.01 -66.99 21.61
C ALA A 1074 -5.99 -66.10 22.29
N VAL A 1075 -5.19 -65.36 21.50
CA VAL A 1075 -4.35 -64.29 22.01
C VAL A 1075 -5.26 -63.10 22.29
N ARG A 1076 -5.26 -62.60 23.53
CA ARG A 1076 -5.99 -61.39 23.92
C ARG A 1076 -5.01 -60.24 24.00
N ALA A 1077 -5.22 -59.24 23.17
CA ALA A 1077 -4.48 -58.00 23.21
C ALA A 1077 -5.44 -56.83 23.06
N SER A 1078 -5.08 -55.71 23.66
CA SER A 1078 -5.83 -54.46 23.58
C SER A 1078 -4.86 -53.32 23.33
N ASP A 1079 -5.30 -52.36 22.54
CA ASP A 1079 -4.50 -51.24 22.11
C ASP A 1079 -5.42 -50.04 21.88
N PRO A 1080 -5.12 -48.86 22.45
CA PRO A 1080 -5.93 -47.66 22.26
C PRO A 1080 -5.83 -47.08 20.84
N ASP A 1081 -4.80 -47.45 20.07
CA ASP A 1081 -4.39 -46.81 18.82
C ASP A 1081 -4.93 -47.51 17.54
N GLY A 1082 -5.67 -48.62 17.67
CA GLY A 1082 -6.48 -49.18 16.58
C GLY A 1082 -6.46 -50.71 16.41
N PRO A 1083 -6.72 -51.24 15.20
CA PRO A 1083 -6.80 -52.68 14.96
C PRO A 1083 -5.41 -53.35 15.01
N LEU A 1084 -5.38 -54.60 15.45
CA LEU A 1084 -4.15 -55.35 15.74
C LEU A 1084 -3.85 -56.44 14.69
N GLY A 1085 -2.57 -56.59 14.36
CA GLY A 1085 -2.02 -57.69 13.59
C GLY A 1085 -1.26 -58.68 14.49
N TYR A 1086 -1.36 -59.98 14.18
CA TYR A 1086 -0.78 -61.05 14.98
C TYR A 1086 0.20 -61.91 14.19
N ALA A 1087 1.36 -62.19 14.78
CA ALA A 1087 2.34 -63.14 14.26
C ALA A 1087 2.88 -64.01 15.39
N ALA A 1088 3.27 -65.24 15.08
CA ALA A 1088 3.83 -66.16 16.06
C ALA A 1088 5.02 -66.92 15.46
N THR A 1089 6.06 -67.09 16.27
CA THR A 1089 7.23 -67.89 15.95
C THR A 1089 7.40 -69.00 16.99
N GLY A 1090 8.03 -70.11 16.59
CA GLY A 1090 8.19 -71.29 17.44
C GLY A 1090 6.96 -72.20 17.49
N LEU A 1091 5.90 -71.93 16.70
CA LEU A 1091 4.74 -72.81 16.62
C LEU A 1091 5.13 -74.21 16.13
N PRO A 1092 4.60 -75.29 16.73
CA PRO A 1092 4.87 -76.64 16.28
C PRO A 1092 4.21 -76.91 14.93
N GLU A 1093 4.81 -77.81 14.15
CA GLU A 1093 4.35 -78.13 12.79
C GLU A 1093 2.85 -78.50 12.79
N GLY A 1094 2.07 -77.86 11.92
CA GLY A 1094 0.61 -78.06 11.82
C GLY A 1094 -0.25 -77.09 12.65
N VAL A 1095 0.34 -76.15 13.38
CA VAL A 1095 -0.35 -75.06 14.10
C VAL A 1095 0.03 -73.70 13.51
N THR A 1096 -0.96 -72.83 13.31
CA THR A 1096 -0.79 -71.47 12.76
C THR A 1096 -1.54 -70.46 13.61
N ILE A 1097 -1.14 -69.19 13.51
CA ILE A 1097 -1.91 -68.06 14.06
C ILE A 1097 -2.65 -67.34 12.93
N ASP A 1098 -3.91 -66.99 13.16
CA ASP A 1098 -4.65 -66.09 12.27
C ASP A 1098 -4.17 -64.65 12.48
N ALA A 1099 -3.73 -64.01 11.40
CA ALA A 1099 -3.08 -62.71 11.47
C ALA A 1099 -4.03 -61.55 11.85
N ALA A 1100 -5.35 -61.75 11.74
CA ALA A 1100 -6.36 -60.72 12.04
C ALA A 1100 -7.05 -60.96 13.38
N THR A 1101 -7.25 -62.22 13.78
CA THR A 1101 -7.99 -62.55 15.02
C THR A 1101 -7.09 -62.95 16.18
N GLY A 1102 -5.81 -63.26 15.94
CA GLY A 1102 -4.89 -63.75 16.95
C GLY A 1102 -5.21 -65.17 17.43
N GLU A 1103 -6.07 -65.91 16.73
CA GLU A 1103 -6.40 -67.29 17.05
C GLU A 1103 -5.27 -68.24 16.61
N ILE A 1104 -4.62 -68.89 17.58
CA ILE A 1104 -3.66 -69.96 17.34
C ILE A 1104 -4.44 -71.27 17.25
N ALA A 1105 -4.52 -71.84 16.05
CA ALA A 1105 -5.26 -73.06 15.78
C ALA A 1105 -4.51 -74.03 14.86
N GLY A 1106 -4.83 -75.32 14.99
CA GLY A 1106 -4.31 -76.37 14.11
C GLY A 1106 -4.14 -77.70 14.82
N VAL A 1107 -3.47 -78.65 14.19
CA VAL A 1107 -3.22 -79.99 14.76
C VAL A 1107 -1.75 -80.31 14.61
N SER A 1108 -1.03 -80.49 15.71
CA SER A 1108 0.38 -80.85 15.67
C SER A 1108 0.64 -82.31 16.06
N GLN A 1109 1.62 -82.91 15.38
CA GLN A 1109 2.20 -84.23 15.69
C GLN A 1109 3.57 -84.10 16.36
N ALA A 1110 4.08 -82.88 16.57
CA ALA A 1110 5.43 -82.65 17.05
C ALA A 1110 5.48 -82.67 18.59
N VAL A 1111 5.67 -83.85 19.21
CA VAL A 1111 5.81 -84.00 20.67
C VAL A 1111 7.03 -83.25 21.19
N GLY A 1112 6.84 -82.48 22.26
CA GLY A 1112 7.87 -81.68 22.91
C GLY A 1112 7.32 -80.38 23.50
N GLU A 1113 8.15 -79.67 24.25
CA GLU A 1113 7.85 -78.30 24.69
C GLU A 1113 8.28 -77.32 23.61
N HIS A 1114 7.34 -76.51 23.12
CA HIS A 1114 7.60 -75.49 22.11
C HIS A 1114 7.45 -74.12 22.75
N ARG A 1115 8.54 -73.34 22.76
CA ARG A 1115 8.52 -71.96 23.26
C ARG A 1115 7.98 -71.06 22.15
N ILE A 1116 6.78 -70.53 22.35
CA ILE A 1116 6.07 -69.72 21.38
C ILE A 1116 6.31 -68.25 21.73
N ALA A 1117 6.74 -67.47 20.76
CA ALA A 1117 6.78 -66.01 20.86
C ALA A 1117 5.70 -65.44 19.94
N VAL A 1118 4.68 -64.84 20.54
CA VAL A 1118 3.60 -64.15 19.83
C VAL A 1118 3.93 -62.67 19.81
N THR A 1119 4.07 -62.11 18.62
CA THR A 1119 4.22 -60.67 18.41
C THR A 1119 2.88 -60.12 17.97
N VAL A 1120 2.36 -59.18 18.75
CA VAL A 1120 1.20 -58.37 18.38
C VAL A 1120 1.70 -57.01 17.95
N THR A 1121 1.24 -56.53 16.81
CA THR A 1121 1.67 -55.27 16.21
C THR A 1121 0.44 -54.42 15.93
N ASP A 1122 0.48 -53.17 16.36
CA ASP A 1122 -0.57 -52.20 16.03
C ASP A 1122 -0.49 -51.74 14.56
N ALA A 1123 -1.46 -50.93 14.14
CA ALA A 1123 -1.49 -50.34 12.80
C ALA A 1123 -0.37 -49.30 12.55
N LEU A 1124 0.32 -48.86 13.60
CA LEU A 1124 1.34 -47.80 13.61
C LEU A 1124 2.78 -48.37 13.72
N GLY A 1125 2.92 -49.69 13.85
CA GLY A 1125 4.18 -50.43 13.84
C GLY A 1125 4.83 -50.70 15.21
N ALA A 1126 4.25 -50.26 16.34
CA ALA A 1126 4.77 -50.73 17.63
C ALA A 1126 4.29 -52.16 17.91
N ALA A 1127 5.13 -52.89 18.63
CA ALA A 1127 4.93 -54.31 18.79
C ALA A 1127 5.27 -54.74 20.21
N SER A 1128 4.44 -55.63 20.73
CA SER A 1128 4.66 -56.31 22.00
C SER A 1128 4.78 -57.80 21.74
N THR A 1129 5.79 -58.42 22.36
CA THR A 1129 5.99 -59.86 22.28
C THR A 1129 5.66 -60.50 23.62
N ALA A 1130 4.72 -61.43 23.60
CA ALA A 1130 4.43 -62.32 24.73
C ALA A 1130 4.95 -63.72 24.41
N GLU A 1131 5.57 -64.36 25.39
CA GLU A 1131 6.06 -65.72 25.26
C GLU A 1131 5.29 -66.66 26.20
N PHE A 1132 5.00 -67.85 25.70
CA PHE A 1132 4.44 -68.95 26.49
C PHE A 1132 4.96 -70.29 25.97
N THR A 1133 4.84 -71.32 26.79
CA THR A 1133 5.22 -72.68 26.42
C THR A 1133 3.99 -73.47 26.01
N LEU A 1134 4.02 -74.01 24.79
CA LEU A 1134 3.07 -74.97 24.28
C LEU A 1134 3.69 -76.36 24.35
N ALA A 1135 3.32 -77.13 25.36
CA ALA A 1135 3.76 -78.52 25.49
C ALA A 1135 2.83 -79.44 24.69
N VAL A 1136 3.34 -80.07 23.64
CA VAL A 1136 2.66 -81.18 22.97
C VAL A 1136 3.17 -82.47 23.60
N THR A 1137 2.33 -83.09 24.42
CA THR A 1137 2.65 -84.36 25.08
C THR A 1137 2.31 -85.53 24.16
N ALA A 1138 3.15 -86.57 24.17
CA ALA A 1138 2.84 -87.81 23.48
C ALA A 1138 1.49 -88.35 23.97
N GLN A 1139 0.72 -88.93 23.05
CA GLN A 1139 -0.53 -89.57 23.39
C GLN A 1139 -0.22 -90.74 24.33
N VAL A 1140 -0.42 -90.55 25.63
CA VAL A 1140 -0.28 -91.65 26.58
C VAL A 1140 -1.39 -92.64 26.27
N SER A 1141 -1.04 -93.85 25.86
CA SER A 1141 -2.01 -94.91 25.65
C SER A 1141 -2.69 -95.26 26.99
N GLY A 1142 -3.87 -94.68 27.22
CA GLY A 1142 -4.82 -95.10 28.27
C GLY A 1142 -5.77 -96.19 27.75
N GLU A 1143 -6.25 -97.06 28.64
CA GLU A 1143 -7.03 -98.28 28.35
C GLU A 1143 -8.09 -98.12 27.25
N GLY A 1144 -7.95 -98.93 26.19
CA GLY A 1144 -8.98 -99.12 25.17
C GLY A 1144 -10.31 -99.57 25.79
N PRO A 1145 -11.44 -99.38 25.10
CA PRO A 1145 -12.74 -99.70 25.66
C PRO A 1145 -12.84 -101.18 26.05
N VAL A 1146 -13.40 -101.48 27.21
CA VAL A 1146 -13.69 -102.84 27.69
C VAL A 1146 -15.19 -102.97 27.89
N ILE A 1147 -15.79 -103.97 27.26
CA ILE A 1147 -17.21 -104.31 27.45
C ILE A 1147 -17.30 -105.36 28.56
N SER A 1148 -18.13 -105.12 29.58
CA SER A 1148 -18.40 -106.13 30.60
C SER A 1148 -19.12 -107.34 29.98
N PRO A 1149 -18.80 -108.60 30.35
CA PRO A 1149 -19.43 -109.78 29.78
C PRO A 1149 -20.96 -109.69 29.83
N VAL A 1150 -21.61 -109.92 28.69
CA VAL A 1150 -23.07 -109.90 28.55
C VAL A 1150 -23.55 -111.34 28.41
N ALA A 1151 -24.41 -111.79 29.32
CA ALA A 1151 -24.99 -113.13 29.24
C ALA A 1151 -26.06 -113.19 28.15
N ASP A 1152 -26.31 -114.39 27.61
CA ASP A 1152 -27.40 -114.65 26.67
C ASP A 1152 -28.76 -114.27 27.28
N GLN A 1153 -29.62 -113.68 26.45
CA GLN A 1153 -30.90 -113.11 26.88
C GLN A 1153 -32.09 -113.81 26.23
N VAL A 1154 -33.22 -113.83 26.93
CA VAL A 1154 -34.49 -114.32 26.39
C VAL A 1154 -35.48 -113.17 26.32
N ALA A 1155 -36.08 -112.99 25.15
CA ALA A 1155 -37.14 -112.01 24.90
C ALA A 1155 -38.39 -112.72 24.39
N ASN A 1156 -39.56 -112.08 24.48
CA ASN A 1156 -40.81 -112.64 23.95
C ASN A 1156 -41.34 -111.75 22.83
N LYS A 1157 -41.84 -112.37 21.74
CA LYS A 1157 -42.31 -111.64 20.56
C LYS A 1157 -43.39 -110.61 20.93
N GLY A 1158 -43.22 -109.38 20.43
CA GLY A 1158 -44.16 -108.27 20.63
C GLY A 1158 -44.15 -107.62 22.02
N ARG A 1159 -43.37 -108.13 22.98
CA ARG A 1159 -43.23 -107.54 24.32
C ARG A 1159 -42.02 -106.61 24.40
N PRO A 1160 -42.08 -105.53 25.21
CA PRO A 1160 -40.93 -104.65 25.40
C PRO A 1160 -39.74 -105.42 25.97
N PHE A 1161 -38.56 -105.21 25.39
CA PHE A 1161 -37.28 -105.74 25.84
C PHE A 1161 -36.31 -104.57 26.02
N SER A 1162 -35.50 -104.60 27.07
CA SER A 1162 -34.47 -103.58 27.35
C SER A 1162 -33.25 -104.22 28.01
N LEU A 1163 -32.07 -103.98 27.45
CA LEU A 1163 -30.79 -104.46 27.97
C LEU A 1163 -29.75 -103.34 27.88
N LYS A 1164 -29.12 -103.02 29.01
CA LYS A 1164 -28.00 -102.07 29.06
C LYS A 1164 -26.67 -102.80 28.94
N VAL A 1165 -25.92 -102.52 27.89
CA VAL A 1165 -24.53 -102.94 27.77
C VAL A 1165 -23.63 -101.95 28.50
N LYS A 1166 -22.80 -102.43 29.42
CA LYS A 1166 -21.88 -101.61 30.21
C LYS A 1166 -20.47 -101.69 29.63
N ALA A 1167 -19.87 -100.54 29.34
CA ALA A 1167 -18.49 -100.44 28.89
C ALA A 1167 -17.77 -99.28 29.58
N SER A 1168 -16.47 -99.43 29.76
CA SER A 1168 -15.55 -98.43 30.31
C SER A 1168 -14.37 -98.24 29.36
N GLY A 1169 -13.77 -97.06 29.33
CA GLY A 1169 -12.65 -96.73 28.45
C GLY A 1169 -12.51 -95.23 28.30
N GLN A 1170 -11.31 -94.78 27.94
CA GLN A 1170 -10.98 -93.37 27.67
C GLN A 1170 -10.21 -93.29 26.33
N PRO A 1171 -10.21 -92.13 25.65
CA PRO A 1171 -10.99 -90.94 25.94
C PRO A 1171 -12.48 -91.09 25.56
N ARG A 1172 -13.37 -90.39 26.29
CA ARG A 1172 -14.82 -90.32 26.04
C ARG A 1172 -15.17 -89.33 24.91
N PRO A 1173 -16.37 -89.42 24.30
CA PRO A 1173 -17.46 -90.36 24.57
C PRO A 1173 -17.19 -91.78 24.07
N LEU A 1174 -17.89 -92.77 24.64
CA LEU A 1174 -17.96 -94.12 24.09
C LEU A 1174 -19.20 -94.22 23.20
N GLU A 1175 -19.02 -94.70 21.97
CA GLU A 1175 -20.11 -94.96 21.03
C GLU A 1175 -20.36 -96.46 20.90
N HIS A 1176 -21.62 -96.84 20.97
CA HIS A 1176 -22.07 -98.22 20.99
C HIS A 1176 -22.86 -98.56 19.72
N ALA A 1177 -22.53 -99.66 19.07
CA ALA A 1177 -23.28 -100.20 17.94
C ALA A 1177 -23.57 -101.69 18.16
N ALA A 1178 -24.69 -102.17 17.64
CA ALA A 1178 -25.04 -103.59 17.68
C ALA A 1178 -25.49 -104.08 16.32
N THR A 1179 -24.99 -105.25 15.91
CA THR A 1179 -25.41 -105.96 14.69
C THR A 1179 -25.97 -107.33 15.07
N GLY A 1180 -26.80 -107.89 14.18
CA GLY A 1180 -27.46 -109.19 14.44
C GLY A 1180 -28.66 -109.12 15.39
N LEU A 1181 -29.13 -107.91 15.75
CA LEU A 1181 -30.32 -107.75 16.60
C LEU A 1181 -31.59 -108.31 15.93
N PRO A 1182 -32.48 -108.98 16.69
CA PRO A 1182 -33.80 -109.36 16.21
C PRO A 1182 -34.58 -108.14 15.70
N ALA A 1183 -35.28 -108.28 14.57
CA ALA A 1183 -36.07 -107.20 13.98
C ALA A 1183 -37.04 -106.59 15.02
N GLY A 1184 -37.04 -105.26 15.13
CA GLY A 1184 -37.81 -104.52 16.12
C GLY A 1184 -37.05 -104.13 17.40
N LEU A 1185 -35.78 -104.54 17.54
CA LEU A 1185 -34.84 -104.02 18.53
C LEU A 1185 -33.79 -103.11 17.89
N SER A 1186 -33.33 -102.12 18.65
CA SER A 1186 -32.26 -101.19 18.24
C SER A 1186 -31.41 -100.79 19.44
N MET A 1187 -30.15 -100.40 19.21
CA MET A 1187 -29.24 -99.91 20.25
C MET A 1187 -29.10 -98.40 20.17
N HIS A 1188 -29.18 -97.72 21.32
CA HIS A 1188 -28.94 -96.29 21.40
C HIS A 1188 -27.43 -95.98 21.48
N PRO A 1189 -26.87 -95.17 20.58
CA PRO A 1189 -25.42 -95.09 20.37
C PRO A 1189 -24.63 -94.52 21.56
N ARG A 1190 -25.20 -93.61 22.34
CA ARG A 1190 -24.49 -93.01 23.51
C ARG A 1190 -24.77 -93.68 24.85
N SER A 1191 -25.86 -94.42 24.95
CA SER A 1191 -26.26 -95.05 26.21
C SER A 1191 -26.05 -96.56 26.17
N GLY A 1192 -25.82 -97.17 25.01
CA GLY A 1192 -25.61 -98.60 24.90
C GLY A 1192 -26.79 -99.46 25.39
N VAL A 1193 -27.99 -98.90 25.42
CA VAL A 1193 -29.23 -99.63 25.73
C VAL A 1193 -29.80 -100.19 24.44
N ILE A 1194 -29.96 -101.50 24.37
CA ILE A 1194 -30.75 -102.18 23.35
C ILE A 1194 -32.20 -102.20 23.84
N THR A 1195 -33.13 -101.66 23.06
CA THR A 1195 -34.54 -101.59 23.43
C THR A 1195 -35.47 -101.75 22.22
N GLY A 1196 -36.71 -102.13 22.47
CA GLY A 1196 -37.76 -102.26 21.46
C GLY A 1196 -38.68 -103.46 21.71
N LYS A 1197 -39.39 -103.91 20.68
CA LYS A 1197 -40.27 -105.08 20.72
C LYS A 1197 -39.88 -106.04 19.60
N PRO A 1198 -39.27 -107.19 19.88
CA PRO A 1198 -38.82 -108.09 18.82
C PRO A 1198 -40.04 -108.70 18.11
N SER A 1199 -40.05 -108.69 16.78
CA SER A 1199 -41.21 -109.07 15.95
C SER A 1199 -41.08 -110.46 15.31
N VAL A 1200 -39.90 -111.09 15.43
CA VAL A 1200 -39.58 -112.39 14.84
C VAL A 1200 -39.01 -113.32 15.91
N THR A 1201 -39.56 -114.54 16.01
CA THR A 1201 -39.07 -115.59 16.91
C THR A 1201 -37.84 -116.28 16.34
N GLY A 1202 -36.87 -116.61 17.19
CA GLY A 1202 -35.61 -117.24 16.79
C GLY A 1202 -34.51 -116.95 17.79
N THR A 1203 -33.35 -117.59 17.63
CA THR A 1203 -32.13 -117.23 18.36
C THR A 1203 -31.25 -116.42 17.43
N PHE A 1204 -30.82 -115.25 17.89
CA PHE A 1204 -30.04 -114.29 17.10
C PHE A 1204 -28.71 -114.01 17.80
N ASP A 1205 -27.61 -114.16 17.07
CA ASP A 1205 -26.28 -113.83 17.56
C ASP A 1205 -26.06 -112.33 17.44
N VAL A 1206 -25.93 -111.66 18.57
CA VAL A 1206 -25.79 -110.21 18.66
C VAL A 1206 -24.36 -109.87 18.98
N VAL A 1207 -23.74 -109.07 18.11
CA VAL A 1207 -22.41 -108.52 18.33
C VAL A 1207 -22.56 -107.04 18.67
N VAL A 1208 -22.03 -106.65 19.83
CA VAL A 1208 -21.96 -105.26 20.25
C VAL A 1208 -20.53 -104.78 20.14
N THR A 1209 -20.35 -103.64 19.49
CA THR A 1209 -19.08 -102.93 19.38
C THR A 1209 -19.15 -101.64 20.17
N VAL A 1210 -18.10 -101.35 20.95
CA VAL A 1210 -17.93 -100.07 21.63
C VAL A 1210 -16.62 -99.44 21.20
N THR A 1211 -16.70 -98.22 20.69
CA THR A 1211 -15.56 -97.45 20.21
C THR A 1211 -15.39 -96.21 21.07
N ASN A 1212 -14.17 -95.92 21.50
CA ASN A 1212 -13.85 -94.69 22.23
C ASN A 1212 -13.58 -93.51 21.26
N ALA A 1213 -13.44 -92.29 21.78
CA ALA A 1213 -13.24 -91.09 20.95
C ALA A 1213 -11.90 -91.07 20.18
N ALA A 1214 -10.96 -91.94 20.57
CA ALA A 1214 -9.70 -92.15 19.86
C ALA A 1214 -9.80 -93.22 18.75
N GLY A 1215 -10.97 -93.80 18.52
CA GLY A 1215 -11.20 -94.80 17.46
C GLY A 1215 -10.84 -96.24 17.83
N ALA A 1216 -10.35 -96.51 19.05
CA ALA A 1216 -10.12 -97.87 19.53
C ALA A 1216 -11.46 -98.55 19.87
N ALA A 1217 -11.64 -99.81 19.47
CA ALA A 1217 -12.89 -100.53 19.61
C ALA A 1217 -12.73 -101.89 20.34
N ALA A 1218 -13.74 -102.27 21.11
CA ALA A 1218 -13.90 -103.61 21.64
C ALA A 1218 -15.25 -104.20 21.24
N THR A 1219 -15.30 -105.52 21.10
CA THR A 1219 -16.51 -106.25 20.71
C THR A 1219 -16.87 -107.32 21.74
N ALA A 1220 -18.17 -107.54 21.93
CA ALA A 1220 -18.71 -108.63 22.74
C ALA A 1220 -19.90 -109.26 22.03
N THR A 1221 -19.97 -110.59 22.06
CA THR A 1221 -21.03 -111.37 21.40
C THR A 1221 -21.83 -112.14 22.42
N PHE A 1222 -23.16 -112.13 22.28
CA PHE A 1222 -24.10 -112.93 23.08
C PHE A 1222 -25.36 -113.19 22.25
N THR A 1223 -26.18 -114.16 22.64
CA THR A 1223 -27.39 -114.51 21.90
C THR A 1223 -28.64 -113.92 22.53
N ILE A 1224 -29.60 -113.52 21.69
CA ILE A 1224 -30.96 -113.17 22.12
C ILE A 1224 -31.93 -114.20 21.52
N ARG A 1225 -32.51 -115.03 22.38
CA ARG A 1225 -33.57 -115.97 22.00
C ARG A 1225 -34.94 -115.32 22.17
N VAL A 1226 -35.61 -115.04 21.06
CA VAL A 1226 -36.99 -114.54 21.04
C VAL A 1226 -37.95 -115.73 21.00
N ALA A 1227 -38.59 -116.02 22.15
CA ALA A 1227 -39.64 -117.02 22.26
C ALA A 1227 -41.01 -116.47 21.77
N GLY A 1228 -41.90 -117.40 21.43
CA GLY A 1228 -43.21 -117.17 20.81
C GLY A 1228 -44.13 -116.21 21.56
#